data_AF-A0A8J6ZKA5-F1
#
_entry.id   AF-A0A8J6ZKA5-F1
#
_cell.length_a   1.000
_cell.length_b   1.000
_cell.length_c   1.000
_cell.angle_alpha   90.00
_cell.angle_beta   90.00
_cell.angle_gamma   90.00
#
_symmetry.space_group_name_H-M   'P 1'
#
loop_
_entity.id
_entity.type
_entity.pdbx_description
1 polymer ?
#
loop_
_entity_poly.entity_id
_entity_poly.type
_entity_poly.pdbx_seq_one_letter_code
_entity_poly.pdbx_strand_id
1 'polypeptide(L)'
;MLYKHHQQKLLRWVALFLVGTFLQLLFYIPTPVLSQNSNNCSNITVPLTPEEQTYARGAWQYFVKNYQPATGFTNSTGGYPSGTLWDMGNYLMALNAARWLNLTDQADFDARLNKFLTTLNSLKLFEDALPNKVYNAATGQMVDYGNNPIERGIGWSALDVGRILAAFDVIRSCHPQYNDWLKGIVAKWQVARSLKDGQLFGATVLPDNKTLLVQEGRLGYEEYGARGYQLWGFSAPKAIAFEPFKLVEINGVQIPVDTRDFQSTNANNYVVSESYILDGIEFGLQGELADFAARVLDVQKRRYDTTGQLTAVTEDNIDQAPYFLYNTVYANGANWATITDANQPYPQFRSISTKAAFGWRYLFPDNPYAQKVFDAVKDLRSPDDSGYYAGIYEESKQPNKALTGNTNGLILEILYYKARGNRPLIASGSVSVSTGKPSENATPSNQSNSTVTTPSPTPADTSKITEVAVAPIPPVGSLQPSSNLKLERPLSVIERRYAEAAWRYFQANYHSKSGLIDDRSDFKGATLWGLGDYLTALHAARSLDIINPKEFEGRTRHLLAALTKLPLFAGELPSRGYDTRTLQSIDYGGNPIPEGNGWSALDLGRMLAALYNLKTCHPEYTSAVDKIVLDWSYLRVVREGILSSATVSKEEDGRSLIRVKPETRLGYEEYAARAFQLWGFNVDNSAVGGEYQTASVEGVKVPVQRHRTDTNSKVNQYTVSNPFLLYALEFGLDPQMRSLFEPIFQAQAERYRRTSILTASATTLIDRKPYTVHSTITGQGDAWVALGDDGQPVPKGRLVSTAVAFAYHALLPENKYSQELLQATTDLYNPSAGFYEGFYETTGKTAIGFTSSTNSMILQSLLYKLMNGQPLIRPTTTMNSPWWVAVTKGDSGRGLPNTAIQRTKLISDGSGSYWASTSKNTPLVTGTKTTE
;
A
#
# COMPACT_ATOMS: atom_id res chain seq x y z
N MET A 1 -24.73 -22.04 -83.21
CA MET A 1 -24.91 -22.27 -81.76
C MET A 1 -23.67 -22.05 -80.90
N LEU A 2 -22.45 -21.88 -81.45
CA LEU A 2 -21.25 -21.60 -80.61
C LEU A 2 -21.08 -20.13 -80.18
N TYR A 3 -21.63 -19.17 -80.93
CA TYR A 3 -21.39 -17.73 -80.66
C TYR A 3 -22.12 -17.19 -79.41
N LYS A 4 -23.35 -17.69 -79.15
CA LYS A 4 -24.15 -17.31 -77.96
C LYS A 4 -23.55 -17.85 -76.65
N HIS A 5 -22.83 -18.97 -76.72
CA HIS A 5 -22.23 -19.61 -75.55
C HIS A 5 -20.92 -18.92 -75.12
N HIS A 6 -20.18 -18.35 -76.08
CA HIS A 6 -18.97 -17.59 -75.76
C HIS A 6 -19.25 -16.22 -75.16
N GLN A 7 -20.29 -15.51 -75.63
CA GLN A 7 -20.69 -14.23 -75.02
C GLN A 7 -21.20 -14.39 -73.58
N GLN A 8 -21.94 -15.45 -73.26
CA GLN A 8 -22.40 -15.70 -71.89
C GLN A 8 -21.25 -16.07 -70.94
N LYS A 9 -20.22 -16.77 -71.42
CA LYS A 9 -19.01 -17.05 -70.62
C LYS A 9 -18.18 -15.78 -70.40
N LEU A 10 -17.98 -14.95 -71.43
CA LEU A 10 -17.23 -13.70 -71.30
C LEU A 10 -17.93 -12.72 -70.35
N LEU A 11 -19.27 -12.59 -70.43
CA LEU A 11 -20.04 -11.75 -69.51
C LEU A 11 -19.98 -12.25 -68.07
N ARG A 12 -19.97 -13.58 -67.85
CA ARG A 12 -19.80 -14.18 -66.52
C ARG A 12 -18.41 -13.96 -65.94
N TRP A 13 -17.36 -14.03 -66.76
CA TRP A 13 -15.99 -13.76 -66.31
C TRP A 13 -15.75 -12.29 -66.01
N VAL A 14 -16.33 -11.38 -66.80
CA VAL A 14 -16.29 -9.93 -66.52
C VAL A 14 -17.10 -9.60 -65.26
N ALA A 15 -18.27 -10.22 -65.07
CA ALA A 15 -19.06 -10.07 -63.85
C ALA A 15 -18.34 -10.62 -62.61
N LEU A 16 -17.66 -11.78 -62.71
CA LEU A 16 -16.87 -12.35 -61.62
C LEU A 16 -15.61 -11.52 -61.31
N PHE A 17 -14.98 -10.93 -62.33
CA PHE A 17 -13.84 -10.03 -62.16
C PHE A 17 -14.25 -8.69 -61.52
N LEU A 18 -15.39 -8.12 -61.94
CA LEU A 18 -15.96 -6.91 -61.33
C LEU A 18 -16.47 -7.17 -59.91
N VAL A 19 -17.08 -8.33 -59.63
CA VAL A 19 -17.46 -8.73 -58.27
C VAL A 19 -16.21 -8.96 -57.40
N GLY A 20 -15.15 -9.55 -57.95
CA GLY A 20 -13.87 -9.73 -57.25
C GLY A 20 -13.15 -8.42 -56.92
N THR A 21 -13.15 -7.44 -57.83
CA THR A 21 -12.58 -6.10 -57.59
C THR A 21 -13.46 -5.25 -56.67
N PHE A 22 -14.79 -5.39 -56.74
CA PHE A 22 -15.72 -4.75 -55.80
C PHE A 22 -15.66 -5.36 -54.39
N LEU A 23 -15.42 -6.68 -54.28
CA LEU A 23 -15.18 -7.37 -53.00
C LEU A 23 -13.82 -6.99 -52.38
N GLN A 24 -12.77 -6.78 -53.18
CA GLN A 24 -11.49 -6.26 -52.66
C GLN A 24 -11.59 -4.82 -52.15
N LEU A 25 -12.50 -4.01 -52.69
CA LEU A 25 -12.82 -2.67 -52.17
C LEU A 25 -13.80 -2.69 -50.98
N LEU A 26 -14.62 -3.74 -50.83
CA LEU A 26 -15.51 -3.96 -49.67
C LEU A 26 -14.82 -4.61 -48.46
N PHE A 27 -13.64 -5.22 -48.65
CA PHE A 27 -12.84 -5.84 -47.57
C PHE A 27 -11.56 -5.06 -47.22
N TYR A 28 -11.43 -3.81 -47.65
CA TYR A 28 -10.62 -2.88 -46.88
C TYR A 28 -11.42 -2.53 -45.62
N ILE A 29 -11.40 -3.43 -44.64
CA ILE A 29 -11.80 -3.10 -43.27
C ILE A 29 -10.66 -2.18 -42.80
N PRO A 30 -10.83 -0.85 -42.71
CA PRO A 30 -9.87 -0.06 -41.98
C PRO A 30 -9.79 -0.72 -40.61
N THR A 31 -8.59 -1.16 -40.19
CA THR A 31 -8.38 -1.60 -38.82
C THR A 31 -8.96 -0.50 -37.95
N PRO A 32 -10.05 -0.75 -37.20
CA PRO A 32 -10.68 0.30 -36.44
C PRO A 32 -9.62 0.79 -35.45
N VAL A 33 -9.16 2.01 -35.63
CA VAL A 33 -8.36 2.70 -34.62
C VAL A 33 -9.32 2.91 -33.46
N LEU A 34 -9.17 2.09 -32.41
CA LEU A 34 -10.05 2.15 -31.26
C LEU A 34 -9.75 3.45 -30.51
N SER A 35 -10.79 4.28 -30.36
CA SER A 35 -10.67 5.61 -29.73
C SER A 35 -10.09 5.51 -28.32
N GLN A 36 -9.07 6.35 -28.06
CA GLN A 36 -8.32 6.38 -26.80
C GLN A 36 -9.02 7.23 -25.74
N ASN A 37 -9.22 6.65 -24.55
CA ASN A 37 -9.46 7.43 -23.32
C ASN A 37 -8.12 7.62 -22.59
N SER A 38 -7.84 8.83 -22.10
CA SER A 38 -6.68 9.07 -21.23
C SER A 38 -6.79 8.24 -19.94
N ASN A 39 -5.72 7.53 -19.57
CA ASN A 39 -5.69 6.69 -18.39
C ASN A 39 -4.33 6.78 -17.67
N ASN A 40 -4.20 6.14 -16.52
CA ASN A 40 -3.00 6.24 -15.68
C ASN A 40 -1.73 5.66 -16.36
N CYS A 41 -1.85 4.86 -17.42
CA CYS A 41 -0.71 4.31 -18.16
C CYS A 41 -0.10 5.31 -19.15
N SER A 42 -0.86 6.34 -19.57
CA SER A 42 -0.35 7.41 -20.44
C SER A 42 0.44 8.50 -19.70
N ASN A 43 0.45 8.47 -18.37
CA ASN A 43 1.04 9.52 -17.56
C ASN A 43 2.55 9.28 -17.36
N ILE A 44 3.36 9.84 -18.26
CA ILE A 44 4.82 9.85 -18.18
C ILE A 44 5.26 11.08 -17.36
N THR A 45 5.55 10.87 -16.07
CA THR A 45 5.90 11.95 -15.13
C THR A 45 7.39 12.25 -15.09
N VAL A 46 8.24 11.30 -15.49
CA VAL A 46 9.70 11.45 -15.54
C VAL A 46 10.20 10.98 -16.91
N PRO A 47 10.08 11.79 -17.97
CA PRO A 47 10.46 11.39 -19.32
C PRO A 47 11.86 10.76 -19.40
N LEU A 48 12.04 9.86 -20.37
CA LEU A 48 13.34 9.25 -20.62
C LEU A 48 14.35 10.32 -21.08
N THR A 49 15.57 10.25 -20.57
CA THR A 49 16.70 11.04 -21.06
C THR A 49 17.07 10.62 -22.49
N PRO A 50 17.84 11.41 -23.25
CA PRO A 50 18.28 11.01 -24.58
C PRO A 50 19.04 9.67 -24.61
N GLU A 51 19.80 9.37 -23.56
CA GLU A 51 20.53 8.12 -23.39
C GLU A 51 19.55 6.96 -23.14
N GLU A 52 18.62 7.14 -22.21
CA GLU A 52 17.57 6.16 -21.91
C GLU A 52 16.65 5.88 -23.11
N GLN A 53 16.35 6.90 -23.91
CA GLN A 53 15.62 6.75 -25.16
C GLN A 53 16.39 5.88 -26.17
N THR A 54 17.72 5.94 -26.15
CA THR A 54 18.56 5.07 -26.98
C THR A 54 18.50 3.63 -26.49
N TYR A 55 18.48 3.41 -25.18
CA TYR A 55 18.29 2.07 -24.62
C TYR A 55 16.91 1.50 -25.00
N ALA A 56 15.86 2.31 -24.85
CA ALA A 56 14.50 1.92 -25.17
C ALA A 56 14.35 1.56 -26.65
N ARG A 57 14.87 2.39 -27.56
CA ARG A 57 14.89 2.08 -28.99
C ARG A 57 15.68 0.81 -29.30
N GLY A 58 16.87 0.65 -28.73
CA GLY A 58 17.70 -0.53 -28.95
C GLY A 58 17.00 -1.82 -28.51
N ALA A 59 16.38 -1.82 -27.32
CA ALA A 59 15.62 -2.95 -26.83
C ALA A 59 14.37 -3.25 -27.70
N TRP A 60 13.66 -2.22 -28.15
CA TRP A 60 12.50 -2.39 -29.04
C TRP A 60 12.86 -3.01 -30.40
N GLN A 61 14.06 -2.74 -30.94
CA GLN A 61 14.48 -3.33 -32.21
C GLN A 61 14.54 -4.86 -32.20
N TYR A 62 14.77 -5.48 -31.05
CA TYR A 62 14.67 -6.94 -30.93
C TYR A 62 13.30 -7.44 -31.38
N PHE A 63 12.23 -6.83 -30.86
CA PHE A 63 10.86 -7.21 -31.17
C PHE A 63 10.46 -6.82 -32.59
N VAL A 64 10.99 -5.73 -33.14
CA VAL A 64 10.79 -5.37 -34.55
C VAL A 64 11.35 -6.46 -35.47
N LYS A 65 12.59 -6.92 -35.23
CA LYS A 65 13.27 -7.91 -36.09
C LYS A 65 12.77 -9.34 -35.89
N ASN A 66 12.28 -9.67 -34.71
CA ASN A 66 11.82 -11.01 -34.37
C ASN A 66 10.29 -11.17 -34.37
N TYR A 67 9.56 -10.16 -34.85
CA TYR A 67 8.11 -10.23 -35.04
C TYR A 67 7.74 -11.23 -36.13
N GLN A 68 6.71 -12.03 -35.86
CA GLN A 68 6.18 -13.03 -36.79
C GLN A 68 4.84 -12.55 -37.33
N PRO A 69 4.77 -12.00 -38.57
CA PRO A 69 3.55 -11.39 -39.08
C PRO A 69 2.36 -12.36 -39.19
N ALA A 70 2.64 -13.65 -39.38
CA ALA A 70 1.63 -14.69 -39.53
C ALA A 70 0.85 -14.98 -38.23
N THR A 71 1.47 -14.74 -37.07
CA THR A 71 0.90 -15.05 -35.75
C THR A 71 0.77 -13.83 -34.84
N GLY A 72 1.54 -12.78 -35.09
CA GLY A 72 1.69 -11.65 -34.18
C GLY A 72 2.56 -11.94 -32.97
N PHE A 73 3.17 -13.13 -32.89
CA PHE A 73 4.12 -13.48 -31.85
C PHE A 73 5.52 -12.93 -32.15
N THR A 74 6.43 -13.10 -31.20
CA THR A 74 7.84 -12.77 -31.35
C THR A 74 8.69 -13.95 -30.91
N ASN A 75 9.85 -14.13 -31.55
CA ASN A 75 10.78 -15.18 -31.15
C ASN A 75 11.31 -14.95 -29.72
N SER A 76 11.39 -16.02 -28.93
CA SER A 76 12.04 -16.02 -27.61
C SER A 76 13.54 -15.78 -27.71
N THR A 77 14.18 -16.36 -28.74
CA THR A 77 15.59 -16.18 -29.09
C THR A 77 15.73 -15.71 -30.54
N GLY A 78 16.66 -14.79 -30.78
CA GLY A 78 16.93 -14.19 -32.09
C GLY A 78 17.04 -15.23 -33.20
N GLY A 79 16.19 -15.12 -34.22
CA GLY A 79 16.18 -16.02 -35.38
C GLY A 79 15.66 -17.44 -35.13
N TYR A 80 15.23 -17.79 -33.92
CA TYR A 80 14.67 -19.11 -33.59
C TYR A 80 13.16 -19.00 -33.30
N PRO A 81 12.27 -19.50 -34.18
CA PRO A 81 10.82 -19.27 -34.08
C PRO A 81 10.16 -20.15 -33.02
N SER A 82 10.46 -19.86 -31.76
CA SER A 82 9.94 -20.49 -30.55
C SER A 82 9.39 -19.41 -29.61
N GLY A 83 8.40 -19.75 -28.80
CA GLY A 83 7.85 -18.85 -27.79
C GLY A 83 7.10 -19.63 -26.71
N THR A 84 7.51 -19.41 -25.46
CA THR A 84 6.75 -19.83 -24.28
C THR A 84 5.70 -18.79 -23.91
N LEU A 85 4.81 -19.11 -22.97
CA LEU A 85 3.88 -18.11 -22.43
C LEU A 85 4.62 -17.01 -21.65
N TRP A 86 5.77 -17.33 -21.05
CA TRP A 86 6.64 -16.33 -20.43
C TRP A 86 7.12 -15.29 -21.45
N ASP A 87 7.65 -15.76 -22.59
CA ASP A 87 8.13 -14.90 -23.69
C ASP A 87 7.00 -14.06 -24.29
N MET A 88 5.83 -14.66 -24.46
CA MET A 88 4.63 -13.97 -24.93
C MET A 88 4.18 -12.87 -23.95
N GLY A 89 4.27 -13.12 -22.64
CA GLY A 89 4.01 -12.11 -21.61
C GLY A 89 5.01 -10.96 -21.67
N ASN A 90 6.30 -11.27 -21.77
CA ASN A 90 7.36 -10.28 -21.95
C ASN A 90 7.14 -9.41 -23.20
N TYR A 91 6.69 -10.00 -24.31
CA TYR A 91 6.36 -9.24 -25.51
C TYR A 91 5.19 -8.28 -25.29
N LEU A 92 4.11 -8.69 -24.61
CA LEU A 92 2.98 -7.81 -24.33
C LEU A 92 3.39 -6.63 -23.44
N MET A 93 4.22 -6.87 -22.43
CA MET A 93 4.75 -5.81 -21.57
C MET A 93 5.64 -4.85 -22.35
N ALA A 94 6.50 -5.38 -23.22
CA ALA A 94 7.34 -4.59 -24.13
C ALA A 94 6.52 -3.75 -25.12
N LEU A 95 5.47 -4.33 -25.71
CA LEU A 95 4.58 -3.66 -26.65
C LEU A 95 3.80 -2.52 -25.97
N ASN A 96 3.33 -2.73 -24.74
CA ASN A 96 2.72 -1.68 -23.92
C ASN A 96 3.72 -0.56 -23.59
N ALA A 97 4.93 -0.91 -23.16
CA ALA A 97 5.99 0.06 -22.89
C ALA A 97 6.33 0.87 -24.15
N ALA A 98 6.52 0.21 -25.28
CA ALA A 98 6.82 0.85 -26.56
C ALA A 98 5.73 1.86 -26.97
N ARG A 99 4.45 1.52 -26.75
CA ARG A 99 3.34 2.42 -27.06
C ARG A 99 3.38 3.68 -26.21
N TRP A 100 3.61 3.56 -24.91
CA TRP A 100 3.58 4.70 -23.97
C TRP A 100 4.88 5.51 -23.93
N LEU A 101 6.00 4.90 -24.31
CA LEU A 101 7.29 5.58 -24.52
C LEU A 101 7.41 6.20 -25.92
N ASN A 102 6.35 6.10 -26.74
CA ASN A 102 6.29 6.65 -28.09
C ASN A 102 7.36 6.06 -29.04
N LEU A 103 7.63 4.76 -28.90
CA LEU A 103 8.49 3.97 -29.80
C LEU A 103 7.69 3.29 -30.93
N THR A 104 6.38 3.15 -30.75
CA THR A 104 5.41 2.73 -31.77
C THR A 104 4.16 3.59 -31.67
N ASP A 105 3.50 3.80 -32.80
CA ASP A 105 2.23 4.53 -32.85
C ASP A 105 1.03 3.63 -32.49
N GLN A 106 -0.15 4.23 -32.37
CA GLN A 106 -1.37 3.49 -32.01
C GLN A 106 -1.74 2.44 -33.07
N ALA A 107 -1.53 2.73 -34.36
CA ALA A 107 -1.96 1.86 -35.44
C ALA A 107 -1.10 0.59 -35.50
N ASP A 108 0.22 0.72 -35.40
CA ASP A 108 1.14 -0.42 -35.32
C ASP A 108 0.94 -1.21 -34.02
N PHE A 109 0.71 -0.54 -32.88
CA PHE A 109 0.35 -1.20 -31.63
C PHE A 109 -0.92 -2.04 -31.78
N ASP A 110 -2.02 -1.46 -32.26
CA ASP A 110 -3.30 -2.15 -32.42
C ASP A 110 -3.17 -3.31 -33.42
N ALA A 111 -2.46 -3.11 -34.53
CA ALA A 111 -2.24 -4.16 -35.53
C ALA A 111 -1.49 -5.37 -34.94
N ARG A 112 -0.42 -5.12 -34.18
CA ARG A 112 0.36 -6.17 -33.51
C ARG A 112 -0.46 -6.88 -32.43
N LEU A 113 -1.12 -6.12 -31.56
CA LEU A 113 -1.90 -6.69 -30.46
C LEU A 113 -3.11 -7.49 -30.98
N ASN A 114 -3.84 -6.96 -31.97
CA ASN A 114 -4.96 -7.67 -32.60
C ASN A 114 -4.49 -9.01 -33.20
N LYS A 115 -3.36 -8.99 -33.90
CA LYS A 115 -2.81 -10.19 -34.53
C LYS A 115 -2.39 -11.23 -33.50
N PHE A 116 -1.68 -10.78 -32.45
CA PHE A 116 -1.27 -11.60 -31.31
C PHE A 116 -2.49 -12.26 -30.63
N LEU A 117 -3.51 -11.46 -30.25
CA LEU A 117 -4.69 -11.95 -29.54
C LEU A 117 -5.55 -12.88 -30.40
N THR A 118 -5.62 -12.63 -31.71
CA THR A 118 -6.31 -13.51 -32.65
C THR A 118 -5.69 -14.90 -32.65
N THR A 119 -4.36 -14.97 -32.79
CA THR A 119 -3.64 -16.25 -32.82
C THR A 119 -3.67 -16.94 -31.47
N LEU A 120 -3.46 -16.20 -30.37
CA LEU A 120 -3.49 -16.76 -29.02
C LEU A 120 -4.86 -17.40 -28.71
N ASN A 121 -5.94 -16.78 -29.16
CA ASN A 121 -7.31 -17.27 -29.01
C ASN A 121 -7.62 -18.53 -29.83
N SER A 122 -6.79 -18.87 -30.83
CA SER A 122 -6.93 -20.04 -31.70
C SER A 122 -5.87 -21.11 -31.49
N LEU A 123 -4.97 -20.96 -30.50
CA LEU A 123 -3.97 -21.98 -30.20
C LEU A 123 -4.65 -23.28 -29.75
N LYS A 124 -4.11 -24.41 -30.23
CA LYS A 124 -4.41 -25.72 -29.63
C LYS A 124 -3.82 -25.75 -28.22
N LEU A 125 -4.63 -26.16 -27.25
CA LEU A 125 -4.21 -26.27 -25.86
C LEU A 125 -3.70 -27.69 -25.59
N PHE A 126 -2.79 -27.83 -24.62
CA PHE A 126 -2.43 -29.15 -24.11
C PHE A 126 -3.65 -29.74 -23.40
N GLU A 127 -4.09 -30.91 -23.89
CA GLU A 127 -5.28 -31.63 -23.40
C GLU A 127 -6.55 -30.76 -23.31
N ASP A 128 -6.70 -29.82 -24.26
CA ASP A 128 -7.83 -28.87 -24.32
C ASP A 128 -8.05 -28.08 -23.01
N ALA A 129 -6.99 -27.94 -22.21
CA ALA A 129 -7.05 -27.37 -20.87
C ALA A 129 -6.26 -26.07 -20.74
N LEU A 130 -4.94 -26.14 -20.95
CA LEU A 130 -4.02 -25.03 -20.73
C LEU A 130 -3.05 -24.91 -21.91
N PRO A 131 -2.50 -23.72 -22.16
CA PRO A 131 -1.49 -23.56 -23.20
C PRO A 131 -0.29 -24.49 -22.98
N ASN A 132 0.22 -25.05 -24.08
CA ASN A 132 1.43 -25.86 -24.08
C ASN A 132 2.64 -25.02 -23.64
N LYS A 133 3.66 -25.66 -23.05
CA LYS A 133 4.90 -24.97 -22.62
C LYS A 133 5.57 -24.18 -23.74
N VAL A 134 5.52 -24.67 -24.98
CA VAL A 134 6.18 -24.02 -26.12
C VAL A 134 5.31 -24.08 -27.36
N TYR A 135 5.24 -22.96 -28.08
CA TYR A 135 4.66 -22.86 -29.40
C TYR A 135 5.71 -22.40 -30.41
N ASN A 136 5.60 -22.87 -31.64
CA ASN A 136 6.37 -22.30 -32.73
C ASN A 136 5.86 -20.88 -33.00
N ALA A 137 6.70 -19.88 -32.80
CA ALA A 137 6.30 -18.48 -32.88
C ALA A 137 5.80 -18.08 -34.28
N ALA A 138 6.31 -18.72 -35.35
CA ALA A 138 5.95 -18.40 -36.73
C ALA A 138 4.60 -19.01 -37.16
N THR A 139 4.15 -20.09 -36.52
CA THR A 139 2.99 -20.87 -36.97
C THR A 139 1.89 -21.05 -35.92
N GLY A 140 2.19 -20.87 -34.63
CA GLY A 140 1.28 -21.18 -33.53
C GLY A 140 1.11 -22.68 -33.27
N GLN A 141 1.93 -23.54 -33.87
CA GLN A 141 1.88 -24.98 -33.65
C GLN A 141 2.47 -25.36 -32.28
N MET A 142 1.87 -26.34 -31.59
CA MET A 142 2.49 -26.93 -30.39
C MET A 142 3.76 -27.70 -30.76
N VAL A 143 4.83 -27.43 -30.02
CA VAL A 143 6.15 -28.02 -30.24
C VAL A 143 6.81 -28.42 -28.92
N ASP A 144 7.91 -29.18 -29.00
CA ASP A 144 8.86 -29.29 -27.89
C ASP A 144 9.84 -28.09 -27.84
N TYR A 145 10.74 -28.10 -26.85
CA TYR A 145 11.82 -27.11 -26.75
C TYR A 145 12.81 -27.13 -27.92
N GLY A 146 12.86 -28.22 -28.70
CA GLY A 146 13.62 -28.33 -29.95
C GLY A 146 12.91 -27.73 -31.16
N ASN A 147 11.69 -27.21 -30.99
CA ASN A 147 10.80 -26.69 -32.02
C ASN A 147 10.30 -27.76 -33.01
N ASN A 148 10.27 -29.03 -32.56
CA ASN A 148 9.67 -30.12 -33.31
C ASN A 148 8.16 -30.16 -33.03
N PRO A 149 7.31 -30.28 -34.06
CA PRO A 149 5.86 -30.45 -33.89
C PRO A 149 5.49 -31.63 -32.99
N ILE A 150 4.65 -31.38 -31.98
CA ILE A 150 4.08 -32.43 -31.12
C ILE A 150 2.58 -32.22 -31.01
N GLU A 151 1.81 -33.17 -31.56
CA GLU A 151 0.36 -33.05 -31.67
C GLU A 151 -0.34 -32.90 -30.32
N ARG A 152 0.15 -33.58 -29.28
CA ARG A 152 -0.38 -33.52 -27.91
C ARG A 152 0.15 -32.33 -27.11
N GLY A 153 1.40 -31.92 -27.36
CA GLY A 153 2.19 -31.03 -26.52
C GLY A 153 2.96 -31.78 -25.41
N ILE A 154 3.66 -31.01 -24.57
CA ILE A 154 4.60 -31.46 -23.53
C ILE A 154 4.18 -31.06 -22.11
N GLY A 155 2.95 -30.57 -21.96
CA GLY A 155 2.38 -30.09 -20.70
C GLY A 155 2.24 -28.56 -20.67
N TRP A 156 1.99 -28.01 -19.48
CA TRP A 156 1.90 -26.56 -19.23
C TRP A 156 2.89 -26.15 -18.13
N SER A 157 3.26 -24.87 -18.11
CA SER A 157 3.99 -24.22 -17.01
C SER A 157 3.01 -23.34 -16.24
N ALA A 158 2.88 -23.56 -14.93
CA ALA A 158 2.07 -22.73 -14.07
C ALA A 158 2.68 -21.33 -13.89
N LEU A 159 4.01 -21.20 -13.91
CA LEU A 159 4.70 -19.90 -13.83
C LEU A 159 4.47 -19.06 -15.09
N ASP A 160 4.55 -19.68 -16.27
CA ASP A 160 4.32 -19.00 -17.55
C ASP A 160 2.86 -18.52 -17.67
N VAL A 161 1.91 -19.34 -17.19
CA VAL A 161 0.51 -18.93 -17.06
C VAL A 161 0.39 -17.74 -16.10
N GLY A 162 1.11 -17.72 -14.97
CA GLY A 162 1.17 -16.57 -14.07
C GLY A 162 1.67 -15.30 -14.76
N ARG A 163 2.78 -15.39 -15.50
CA ARG A 163 3.38 -14.27 -16.25
C ARG A 163 2.44 -13.68 -17.29
N ILE A 164 1.81 -14.51 -18.13
CA ILE A 164 0.89 -14.01 -19.15
C ILE A 164 -0.38 -13.40 -18.54
N LEU A 165 -0.87 -13.94 -17.42
CA LEU A 165 -2.01 -13.38 -16.70
C LEU A 165 -1.69 -11.99 -16.11
N ALA A 166 -0.48 -11.79 -15.57
CA ALA A 166 -0.01 -10.47 -15.15
C ALA A 166 0.06 -9.50 -16.33
N ALA A 167 0.64 -9.92 -17.47
CA ALA A 167 0.71 -9.10 -18.66
C ALA A 167 -0.68 -8.72 -19.21
N PHE A 168 -1.63 -9.66 -19.23
CA PHE A 168 -3.01 -9.37 -19.62
C PHE A 168 -3.69 -8.36 -18.70
N ASP A 169 -3.41 -8.41 -17.39
CA ASP A 169 -3.94 -7.43 -16.44
C ASP A 169 -3.45 -6.01 -16.74
N VAL A 170 -2.17 -5.88 -17.09
CA VAL A 170 -1.59 -4.60 -17.50
C VAL A 170 -2.20 -4.14 -18.82
N ILE A 171 -2.34 -5.02 -19.82
CA ILE A 171 -2.97 -4.64 -21.10
C ILE A 171 -4.43 -4.24 -20.92
N ARG A 172 -5.25 -4.99 -20.18
CA ARG A 172 -6.67 -4.61 -19.98
C ARG A 172 -6.83 -3.33 -19.15
N SER A 173 -5.85 -2.99 -18.30
CA SER A 173 -5.85 -1.77 -17.50
C SER A 173 -5.40 -0.56 -18.32
N CYS A 174 -4.35 -0.73 -19.12
CA CYS A 174 -3.78 0.34 -19.96
C CYS A 174 -4.52 0.52 -21.29
N HIS A 175 -5.23 -0.49 -21.77
CA HIS A 175 -5.96 -0.50 -23.04
C HIS A 175 -7.32 -1.18 -22.85
N PRO A 176 -8.25 -0.54 -22.11
CA PRO A 176 -9.51 -1.15 -21.68
C PRO A 176 -10.42 -1.63 -22.82
N GLN A 177 -10.22 -1.12 -24.04
CA GLN A 177 -10.90 -1.61 -25.23
C GLN A 177 -10.62 -3.09 -25.55
N TYR A 178 -9.53 -3.67 -25.02
CA TYR A 178 -9.15 -5.07 -25.17
C TYR A 178 -9.65 -5.99 -24.06
N ASN A 179 -10.27 -5.44 -23.01
CA ASN A 179 -10.64 -6.17 -21.79
C ASN A 179 -11.50 -7.40 -22.05
N ASP A 180 -12.55 -7.27 -22.88
CA ASP A 180 -13.49 -8.38 -23.11
C ASP A 180 -12.86 -9.50 -23.94
N TRP A 181 -11.96 -9.16 -24.87
CA TRP A 181 -11.22 -10.15 -25.65
C TRP A 181 -10.27 -10.96 -24.74
N LEU A 182 -9.52 -10.27 -23.89
CA LEU A 182 -8.61 -10.91 -22.92
C LEU A 182 -9.38 -11.82 -21.96
N LYS A 183 -10.53 -11.36 -21.44
CA LYS A 183 -11.43 -12.20 -20.63
C LYS A 183 -11.94 -13.43 -21.40
N GLY A 184 -12.29 -13.26 -22.66
CA GLY A 184 -12.70 -14.36 -23.54
C GLY A 184 -11.61 -15.40 -23.77
N ILE A 185 -10.35 -14.98 -23.89
CA ILE A 185 -9.21 -15.91 -24.00
C ILE A 185 -9.04 -16.69 -22.70
N VAL A 186 -8.95 -16.01 -21.54
CA VAL A 186 -8.75 -16.67 -20.25
C VAL A 186 -9.92 -17.59 -19.90
N ALA A 187 -11.16 -17.23 -20.27
CA ALA A 187 -12.34 -18.06 -20.04
C ALA A 187 -12.31 -19.42 -20.78
N LYS A 188 -11.51 -19.55 -21.86
CA LYS A 188 -11.30 -20.83 -22.55
C LYS A 188 -10.28 -21.72 -21.83
N TRP A 189 -9.45 -21.14 -20.97
CA TRP A 189 -8.40 -21.87 -20.26
C TRP A 189 -8.95 -22.45 -18.97
N GLN A 190 -8.64 -23.72 -18.71
CA GLN A 190 -8.94 -24.39 -17.45
C GLN A 190 -7.86 -24.05 -16.41
N VAL A 191 -7.69 -22.75 -16.09
CA VAL A 191 -6.64 -22.22 -15.21
C VAL A 191 -6.60 -22.90 -13.84
N ALA A 192 -7.74 -23.34 -13.31
CA ALA A 192 -7.79 -24.09 -12.07
C ALA A 192 -7.01 -25.42 -12.09
N ARG A 193 -6.68 -25.98 -13.27
CA ARG A 193 -5.88 -27.22 -13.39
C ARG A 193 -4.40 -27.02 -13.04
N SER A 194 -3.89 -25.79 -13.10
CA SER A 194 -2.55 -25.48 -12.62
C SER A 194 -2.51 -25.14 -11.13
N LEU A 195 -3.60 -25.41 -10.40
CA LEU A 195 -3.71 -25.19 -8.97
C LEU A 195 -4.08 -26.48 -8.25
N LYS A 196 -3.32 -26.80 -7.20
CA LYS A 196 -3.65 -27.91 -6.31
C LYS A 196 -3.17 -27.59 -4.89
N ASP A 197 -4.04 -27.83 -3.91
CA ASP A 197 -3.76 -27.63 -2.48
C ASP A 197 -3.23 -26.23 -2.13
N GLY A 198 -3.61 -25.21 -2.90
CA GLY A 198 -3.19 -23.82 -2.74
C GLY A 198 -1.80 -23.49 -3.30
N GLN A 199 -1.19 -24.39 -4.09
CA GLN A 199 0.10 -24.19 -4.77
C GLN A 199 -0.05 -24.23 -6.29
N LEU A 200 1.00 -23.79 -6.99
CA LEU A 200 1.10 -23.83 -8.45
C LEU A 200 1.63 -25.20 -8.92
N PHE A 201 0.98 -25.77 -9.94
CA PHE A 201 1.33 -27.06 -10.52
C PHE A 201 1.44 -26.98 -12.04
N GLY A 202 2.65 -27.21 -12.54
CA GLY A 202 2.89 -27.48 -13.95
C GLY A 202 2.51 -28.91 -14.33
N ALA A 203 2.56 -29.20 -15.61
CA ALA A 203 2.41 -30.56 -16.13
C ALA A 203 3.60 -30.96 -16.99
N THR A 204 3.90 -32.26 -16.98
CA THR A 204 4.87 -32.88 -17.89
C THR A 204 4.32 -34.20 -18.43
N VAL A 205 4.81 -34.62 -19.58
CA VAL A 205 4.45 -35.89 -20.20
C VAL A 205 5.51 -36.94 -19.87
N LEU A 206 5.08 -38.04 -19.25
CA LEU A 206 5.94 -39.19 -18.94
C LEU A 206 6.17 -40.08 -20.17
N PRO A 207 7.21 -40.94 -20.18
CA PRO A 207 7.46 -41.88 -21.27
C PRO A 207 6.30 -42.84 -21.58
N ASP A 208 5.45 -43.15 -20.59
CA ASP A 208 4.23 -43.95 -20.77
C ASP A 208 3.04 -43.13 -21.31
N ASN A 209 3.31 -41.91 -21.77
CA ASN A 209 2.37 -40.93 -22.31
C ASN A 209 1.33 -40.42 -21.30
N LYS A 210 1.50 -40.63 -19.99
CA LYS A 210 0.62 -40.02 -18.97
C LYS A 210 1.06 -38.60 -18.61
N THR A 211 0.09 -37.78 -18.22
CA THR A 211 0.35 -36.45 -17.65
C THR A 211 0.69 -36.59 -16.17
N LEU A 212 1.85 -36.08 -15.78
CA LEU A 212 2.26 -35.91 -14.39
C LEU A 212 2.16 -34.43 -14.02
N LEU A 213 1.41 -34.13 -12.96
CA LEU A 213 1.43 -32.81 -12.33
C LEU A 213 2.63 -32.69 -11.41
N VAL A 214 3.37 -31.60 -11.52
CA VAL A 214 4.57 -31.30 -10.74
C VAL A 214 4.38 -29.96 -10.04
N GLN A 215 4.67 -29.88 -8.74
CA GLN A 215 4.65 -28.60 -8.04
C GLN A 215 5.75 -27.72 -8.63
N GLU A 216 5.37 -26.51 -9.05
CA GLU A 216 6.23 -25.62 -9.83
C GLU A 216 6.36 -24.27 -9.13
N GLY A 217 7.55 -23.67 -9.20
CA GLY A 217 7.88 -22.44 -8.48
C GLY A 217 8.74 -22.69 -7.24
N ARG A 218 9.63 -21.73 -6.99
CA ARG A 218 10.46 -21.59 -5.80
C ARG A 218 10.41 -20.15 -5.35
N LEU A 219 10.82 -19.90 -4.11
CA LEU A 219 10.86 -18.57 -3.51
C LEU A 219 11.39 -17.50 -4.49
N GLY A 220 10.61 -16.45 -4.66
CA GLY A 220 10.74 -15.41 -5.68
C GLY A 220 9.76 -15.61 -6.83
N TYR A 221 9.93 -16.69 -7.59
CA TYR A 221 9.11 -16.95 -8.79
C TYR A 221 7.71 -17.50 -8.48
N GLU A 222 7.58 -18.32 -7.44
CA GLU A 222 6.29 -18.90 -7.05
C GLU A 222 5.29 -17.81 -6.66
N GLU A 223 5.76 -16.82 -5.88
CA GLU A 223 4.97 -15.68 -5.42
C GLU A 223 4.64 -14.75 -6.59
N TYR A 224 5.62 -14.41 -7.42
CA TYR A 224 5.39 -13.61 -8.64
C TYR A 224 4.33 -14.27 -9.54
N GLY A 225 4.49 -15.55 -9.83
CA GLY A 225 3.54 -16.32 -10.64
C GLY A 225 2.14 -16.29 -10.02
N ALA A 226 2.03 -16.60 -8.72
CA ALA A 226 0.77 -16.65 -8.00
C ALA A 226 0.04 -15.29 -7.94
N ARG A 227 0.77 -14.16 -7.90
CA ARG A 227 0.17 -12.82 -8.02
C ARG A 227 -0.54 -12.63 -9.36
N GLY A 228 0.03 -13.14 -10.45
CA GLY A 228 -0.64 -13.16 -11.77
C GLY A 228 -1.99 -13.87 -11.74
N TYR A 229 -2.09 -15.00 -11.03
CA TYR A 229 -3.36 -15.72 -10.80
C TYR A 229 -4.37 -14.90 -10.00
N GLN A 230 -3.91 -14.18 -8.95
CA GLN A 230 -4.77 -13.37 -8.09
C GLN A 230 -5.49 -12.25 -8.84
N LEU A 231 -4.83 -11.63 -9.84
CA LEU A 231 -5.44 -10.60 -10.70
C LEU A 231 -6.64 -11.10 -11.51
N TRP A 232 -6.75 -12.43 -11.66
CA TRP A 232 -7.81 -13.12 -12.38
C TRP A 232 -8.74 -13.91 -11.45
N GLY A 233 -8.66 -13.70 -10.14
CA GLY A 233 -9.54 -14.29 -9.14
C GLY A 233 -9.21 -15.73 -8.75
N PHE A 234 -8.03 -16.23 -9.15
CA PHE A 234 -7.54 -17.53 -8.73
C PHE A 234 -6.68 -17.40 -7.47
N SER A 235 -6.84 -18.33 -6.51
CA SER A 235 -6.18 -18.27 -5.21
C SER A 235 -5.18 -19.41 -5.03
N ALA A 236 -3.93 -19.05 -4.71
CA ALA A 236 -2.85 -19.96 -4.41
C ALA A 236 -2.13 -19.51 -3.12
N PRO A 237 -2.80 -19.58 -1.94
CA PRO A 237 -2.29 -18.98 -0.72
C PRO A 237 -0.97 -19.60 -0.23
N LYS A 238 -0.71 -20.87 -0.53
CA LYS A 238 0.57 -21.52 -0.19
C LYS A 238 1.69 -21.16 -1.17
N ALA A 239 1.37 -20.88 -2.43
CA ALA A 239 2.33 -20.35 -3.39
C ALA A 239 2.72 -18.90 -3.10
N ILE A 240 1.85 -18.14 -2.43
CA ILE A 240 2.15 -16.79 -1.94
C ILE A 240 2.92 -16.85 -0.61
N ALA A 241 2.72 -17.90 0.20
CA ALA A 241 3.52 -18.12 1.40
C ALA A 241 4.99 -18.35 0.99
N PHE A 242 5.93 -17.68 1.67
CA PHE A 242 7.36 -17.85 1.36
C PHE A 242 7.85 -19.24 1.79
N GLU A 243 7.08 -19.94 2.63
CA GLU A 243 7.41 -21.24 3.14
C GLU A 243 7.27 -22.36 2.11
N PRO A 244 8.19 -23.34 2.11
CA PRO A 244 9.23 -23.53 3.12
C PRO A 244 10.58 -22.91 2.72
N PHE A 245 11.10 -21.98 3.52
CA PHE A 245 12.43 -21.38 3.31
C PHE A 245 13.28 -21.37 4.58
N LYS A 246 14.59 -21.24 4.39
CA LYS A 246 15.58 -21.00 5.46
C LYS A 246 16.51 -19.84 5.07
N LEU A 247 17.20 -19.28 6.05
CA LEU A 247 18.24 -18.28 5.79
C LEU A 247 19.62 -18.97 5.70
N VAL A 248 20.35 -18.69 4.62
CA VAL A 248 21.72 -19.14 4.40
C VAL A 248 22.64 -17.94 4.36
N GLU A 249 23.70 -17.96 5.16
CA GLU A 249 24.70 -16.88 5.14
C GLU A 249 25.58 -16.99 3.90
N ILE A 250 25.62 -15.92 3.10
CA ILE A 250 26.47 -15.80 1.91
C ILE A 250 27.11 -14.42 1.95
N ASN A 251 28.44 -14.35 1.95
CA ASN A 251 29.20 -13.09 2.02
C ASN A 251 28.72 -12.15 3.16
N GLY A 252 28.34 -12.71 4.33
CA GLY A 252 27.83 -11.95 5.48
C GLY A 252 26.41 -11.42 5.35
N VAL A 253 25.63 -11.90 4.37
CA VAL A 253 24.20 -11.59 4.19
C VAL A 253 23.39 -12.86 4.38
N GLN A 254 22.31 -12.77 5.18
CA GLN A 254 21.36 -13.88 5.31
C GLN A 254 20.43 -13.89 4.10
N ILE A 255 20.59 -14.87 3.21
CA ILE A 255 19.82 -15.05 1.98
C ILE A 255 18.70 -16.06 2.20
N PRO A 256 17.44 -15.71 1.89
CA PRO A 256 16.32 -16.65 1.91
C PRO A 256 16.49 -17.66 0.78
N VAL A 257 16.43 -18.94 1.15
CA VAL A 257 16.60 -20.07 0.25
C VAL A 257 15.43 -21.02 0.47
N ASP A 258 14.75 -21.36 -0.61
CA ASP A 258 13.71 -22.39 -0.60
C ASP A 258 14.33 -23.74 -0.19
N THR A 259 13.68 -24.45 0.73
CA THR A 259 14.19 -25.73 1.23
C THR A 259 13.92 -26.91 0.30
N ARG A 260 13.06 -26.74 -0.72
CA ARG A 260 12.75 -27.74 -1.75
C ARG A 260 13.87 -27.80 -2.79
N ASP A 261 14.94 -28.51 -2.47
CA ASP A 261 16.10 -28.68 -3.34
C ASP A 261 15.89 -29.75 -4.43
N PHE A 262 16.87 -29.84 -5.34
CA PHE A 262 16.85 -30.80 -6.43
C PHE A 262 16.78 -32.26 -5.97
N GLN A 263 17.46 -32.61 -4.87
CA GLN A 263 17.50 -34.00 -4.39
C GLN A 263 16.15 -34.47 -3.85
N SER A 264 15.42 -33.58 -3.17
CA SER A 264 14.11 -33.87 -2.58
C SER A 264 12.96 -33.77 -3.57
N THR A 265 13.09 -32.94 -4.62
CA THR A 265 11.95 -32.59 -5.49
C THR A 265 12.18 -32.70 -6.98
N ASN A 266 13.40 -33.03 -7.42
CA ASN A 266 13.84 -33.02 -8.83
C ASN A 266 13.67 -31.65 -9.51
N ALA A 267 13.64 -30.57 -8.73
CA ALA A 267 13.65 -29.19 -9.20
C ALA A 267 14.52 -28.32 -8.28
N ASN A 268 15.35 -27.47 -8.88
CA ASN A 268 16.36 -26.69 -8.17
C ASN A 268 15.73 -25.48 -7.45
N ASN A 269 16.31 -25.10 -6.31
CA ASN A 269 15.92 -23.95 -5.49
C ASN A 269 16.75 -22.70 -5.79
N TYR A 270 16.68 -22.20 -7.02
CA TYR A 270 17.49 -21.06 -7.45
C TYR A 270 17.13 -19.78 -6.69
N VAL A 271 18.15 -19.05 -6.23
CA VAL A 271 18.03 -17.64 -5.85
C VAL A 271 18.63 -16.79 -6.97
N VAL A 272 17.76 -16.10 -7.72
CA VAL A 272 18.09 -15.31 -8.92
C VAL A 272 17.49 -13.91 -8.84
N SER A 273 18.02 -12.96 -9.60
CA SER A 273 17.61 -11.55 -9.52
C SER A 273 16.25 -11.24 -10.20
N GLU A 274 15.93 -11.90 -11.33
CA GLU A 274 14.80 -11.52 -12.18
C GLU A 274 13.45 -11.56 -11.47
N SER A 275 13.16 -12.60 -10.68
CA SER A 275 11.89 -12.71 -9.93
C SER A 275 11.62 -11.50 -9.03
N TYR A 276 12.62 -11.04 -8.29
CA TYR A 276 12.52 -9.85 -7.44
C TYR A 276 12.43 -8.56 -8.25
N ILE A 277 13.16 -8.48 -9.37
CA ILE A 277 13.11 -7.32 -10.25
C ILE A 277 11.72 -7.18 -10.86
N LEU A 278 11.16 -8.26 -11.41
CA LEU A 278 9.81 -8.28 -11.96
C LEU A 278 8.76 -7.91 -10.92
N ASP A 279 8.82 -8.50 -9.72
CA ASP A 279 7.88 -8.13 -8.66
C ASP A 279 8.01 -6.63 -8.29
N GLY A 280 9.21 -6.06 -8.24
CA GLY A 280 9.39 -4.63 -7.98
C GLY A 280 8.89 -3.70 -9.06
N ILE A 281 9.12 -4.06 -10.32
CA ILE A 281 8.68 -3.28 -11.47
C ILE A 281 7.16 -3.37 -11.63
N GLU A 282 6.57 -4.55 -11.41
CA GLU A 282 5.15 -4.77 -11.68
C GLU A 282 4.27 -4.55 -10.45
N PHE A 283 4.62 -5.12 -9.30
CA PHE A 283 3.77 -5.17 -8.10
C PHE A 283 4.27 -4.28 -6.95
N GLY A 284 5.53 -3.87 -6.99
CA GLY A 284 6.15 -2.91 -6.09
C GLY A 284 6.86 -3.50 -4.87
N LEU A 285 7.32 -4.76 -4.90
CA LEU A 285 8.03 -5.43 -3.79
C LEU A 285 7.26 -5.35 -2.46
N GLN A 286 6.11 -6.01 -2.39
CA GLN A 286 5.28 -5.93 -1.19
C GLN A 286 5.81 -6.80 -0.05
N GLY A 287 5.76 -6.29 1.19
CA GLY A 287 6.11 -7.05 2.39
C GLY A 287 7.60 -7.42 2.48
N GLU A 288 7.91 -8.63 2.93
CA GLU A 288 9.30 -9.07 3.13
C GLU A 288 10.07 -9.26 1.81
N LEU A 289 9.39 -9.32 0.67
CA LEU A 289 10.04 -9.47 -0.63
C LEU A 289 10.94 -8.27 -0.97
N ALA A 290 10.62 -7.06 -0.45
CA ALA A 290 11.51 -5.90 -0.55
C ALA A 290 12.85 -6.12 0.18
N ASP A 291 12.81 -6.71 1.37
CA ASP A 291 14.01 -7.07 2.13
C ASP A 291 14.80 -8.17 1.41
N PHE A 292 14.12 -9.17 0.86
CA PHE A 292 14.76 -10.24 0.09
C PHE A 292 15.45 -9.70 -1.17
N ALA A 293 14.79 -8.82 -1.93
CA ALA A 293 15.38 -8.15 -3.08
C ALA A 293 16.62 -7.33 -2.69
N ALA A 294 16.52 -6.54 -1.61
CA ALA A 294 17.63 -5.74 -1.10
C ALA A 294 18.83 -6.62 -0.66
N ARG A 295 18.58 -7.77 -0.04
CA ARG A 295 19.60 -8.76 0.33
C ARG A 295 20.26 -9.40 -0.88
N VAL A 296 19.48 -9.75 -1.90
CA VAL A 296 20.00 -10.31 -3.17
C VAL A 296 20.89 -9.29 -3.89
N LEU A 297 20.57 -8.00 -3.84
CA LEU A 297 21.47 -6.95 -4.34
C LEU A 297 22.71 -6.78 -3.44
N ASP A 298 22.55 -6.73 -2.11
CA ASP A 298 23.65 -6.52 -1.17
C ASP A 298 24.68 -7.66 -1.20
N VAL A 299 24.26 -8.92 -1.31
CA VAL A 299 25.19 -10.05 -1.38
C VAL A 299 26.05 -10.03 -2.64
N GLN A 300 25.48 -9.58 -3.76
CA GLN A 300 26.21 -9.39 -5.01
C GLN A 300 27.21 -8.23 -4.89
N LYS A 301 26.80 -7.12 -4.27
CA LYS A 301 27.70 -6.02 -3.91
C LYS A 301 28.84 -6.49 -3.01
N ARG A 302 28.56 -7.28 -1.97
CA ARG A 302 29.59 -7.75 -1.03
C ARG A 302 30.55 -8.75 -1.65
N ARG A 303 30.08 -9.57 -2.60
CA ARG A 303 30.98 -10.37 -3.44
C ARG A 303 31.95 -9.46 -4.20
N TYR A 304 31.45 -8.40 -4.85
CA TYR A 304 32.30 -7.41 -5.50
C TYR A 304 33.27 -6.72 -4.54
N ASP A 305 32.82 -6.27 -3.37
CA ASP A 305 33.67 -5.61 -2.37
C ASP A 305 34.80 -6.55 -1.90
N THR A 306 34.55 -7.87 -1.87
CA THR A 306 35.52 -8.89 -1.44
C THR A 306 36.46 -9.33 -2.56
N THR A 307 35.95 -9.50 -3.78
CA THR A 307 36.69 -10.18 -4.88
C THR A 307 37.01 -9.27 -6.06
N GLY A 308 36.46 -8.05 -6.10
CA GLY A 308 36.51 -7.15 -7.25
C GLY A 308 35.67 -7.60 -8.46
N GLN A 309 34.94 -8.72 -8.37
CA GLN A 309 34.15 -9.26 -9.48
C GLN A 309 32.75 -8.63 -9.48
N LEU A 310 32.42 -7.87 -10.52
CA LEU A 310 31.05 -7.39 -10.73
C LEU A 310 30.12 -8.60 -10.89
N THR A 311 28.93 -8.51 -10.29
CA THR A 311 27.96 -9.61 -10.21
C THR A 311 26.54 -9.07 -10.31
N ALA A 312 25.80 -9.52 -11.31
CA ALA A 312 24.36 -9.30 -11.48
C ALA A 312 23.76 -10.59 -12.05
N VAL A 313 23.60 -11.60 -11.21
CA VAL A 313 23.28 -12.98 -11.62
C VAL A 313 21.78 -13.20 -11.70
N THR A 314 21.37 -13.84 -12.79
CA THR A 314 20.05 -14.40 -13.02
C THR A 314 20.18 -15.47 -14.11
N GLU A 315 19.11 -16.18 -14.38
CA GLU A 315 19.02 -17.09 -15.51
C GLU A 315 19.04 -16.38 -16.85
N ASP A 316 19.84 -16.87 -17.78
CA ASP A 316 20.03 -16.27 -19.09
C ASP A 316 20.21 -17.34 -20.17
N ASN A 317 19.74 -17.04 -21.37
CA ASN A 317 20.24 -17.72 -22.55
C ASN A 317 21.71 -17.38 -22.77
N ILE A 318 22.46 -18.35 -23.26
CA ILE A 318 23.85 -18.17 -23.66
C ILE A 318 24.04 -18.47 -25.15
N ASP A 319 25.05 -17.85 -25.77
CA ASP A 319 25.34 -17.92 -27.21
C ASP A 319 26.04 -19.22 -27.66
N GLN A 320 26.12 -20.20 -26.78
CA GLN A 320 26.74 -21.50 -27.00
C GLN A 320 26.10 -22.56 -26.10
N ALA A 321 26.36 -23.85 -26.35
CA ALA A 321 25.82 -24.92 -25.51
C ALA A 321 26.23 -24.74 -24.02
N PRO A 322 25.33 -24.97 -23.05
CA PRO A 322 23.97 -25.55 -23.17
C PRO A 322 22.82 -24.58 -23.55
N TYR A 323 23.09 -23.38 -24.05
CA TYR A 323 22.12 -22.38 -24.54
C TYR A 323 21.20 -21.72 -23.50
N PHE A 324 21.14 -22.26 -22.28
CA PHE A 324 20.45 -21.65 -21.14
C PHE A 324 21.10 -22.07 -19.82
N LEU A 325 21.31 -21.13 -18.91
CA LEU A 325 21.91 -21.38 -17.61
C LEU A 325 21.24 -20.54 -16.54
N TYR A 326 21.11 -21.10 -15.33
CA TYR A 326 20.76 -20.37 -14.12
C TYR A 326 22.04 -19.89 -13.46
N ASN A 327 22.35 -18.59 -13.58
CA ASN A 327 23.37 -17.96 -12.73
C ASN A 327 22.71 -17.51 -11.44
N THR A 328 23.14 -18.05 -10.32
CA THR A 328 22.43 -17.89 -9.04
C THR A 328 23.30 -17.24 -7.99
N VAL A 329 22.67 -16.61 -7.00
CA VAL A 329 23.30 -16.35 -5.69
C VAL A 329 23.48 -17.67 -4.94
N TYR A 330 22.49 -18.57 -5.05
CA TYR A 330 22.47 -19.87 -4.40
C TYR A 330 21.65 -20.86 -5.21
N ALA A 331 22.09 -22.12 -5.27
CA ALA A 331 21.26 -23.26 -5.63
C ALA A 331 21.82 -24.55 -5.00
N ASN A 332 20.93 -25.40 -4.49
CA ASN A 332 21.20 -26.78 -4.05
C ASN A 332 22.43 -26.95 -3.14
N GLY A 333 22.62 -26.05 -2.17
CA GLY A 333 23.77 -26.10 -1.25
C GLY A 333 25.02 -25.38 -1.74
N ALA A 334 25.05 -24.91 -2.99
CA ALA A 334 26.17 -24.18 -3.57
C ALA A 334 25.87 -22.68 -3.71
N ASN A 335 26.78 -21.86 -3.17
CA ASN A 335 26.80 -20.43 -3.40
C ASN A 335 27.32 -20.14 -4.82
N TRP A 336 26.77 -19.12 -5.47
CA TRP A 336 27.20 -18.66 -6.79
C TRP A 336 27.15 -19.75 -7.87
N ALA A 337 26.23 -20.70 -7.76
CA ALA A 337 26.12 -21.81 -8.70
C ALA A 337 25.69 -21.31 -10.09
N THR A 338 26.32 -21.85 -11.12
CA THR A 338 25.90 -21.70 -12.52
C THR A 338 25.57 -23.10 -13.03
N ILE A 339 24.27 -23.37 -13.21
CA ILE A 339 23.77 -24.73 -13.48
C ILE A 339 22.68 -24.75 -14.55
N THR A 340 22.50 -25.90 -15.18
CA THR A 340 21.31 -26.20 -16.01
C THR A 340 20.11 -26.58 -15.14
N ASP A 341 18.94 -26.75 -15.77
CA ASP A 341 17.74 -27.31 -15.15
C ASP A 341 17.95 -28.74 -14.61
N ALA A 342 18.80 -29.52 -15.27
CA ALA A 342 19.26 -30.82 -14.81
C ALA A 342 20.33 -30.77 -13.68
N ASN A 343 20.54 -29.61 -13.05
CA ASN A 343 21.51 -29.40 -11.98
C ASN A 343 22.97 -29.68 -12.40
N GLN A 344 23.30 -29.55 -13.69
CA GLN A 344 24.67 -29.76 -14.17
C GLN A 344 25.48 -28.46 -14.10
N PRO A 345 26.69 -28.45 -13.54
CA PRO A 345 27.47 -27.22 -13.33
C PRO A 345 28.24 -26.76 -14.57
N TYR A 346 28.17 -25.45 -14.84
CA TYR A 346 28.91 -24.73 -15.90
C TYR A 346 29.52 -23.41 -15.38
N PRO A 347 30.35 -23.45 -14.32
CA PRO A 347 30.87 -22.24 -13.66
C PRO A 347 31.64 -21.29 -14.59
N GLN A 348 32.28 -21.83 -15.63
CA GLN A 348 33.04 -21.06 -16.63
C GLN A 348 32.17 -20.11 -17.47
N PHE A 349 30.85 -20.33 -17.47
CA PHE A 349 29.88 -19.51 -18.19
C PHE A 349 29.07 -18.59 -17.28
N ARG A 350 29.49 -18.39 -16.02
CA ARG A 350 28.85 -17.39 -15.16
C ARG A 350 28.89 -16.01 -15.81
N SER A 351 27.78 -15.28 -15.79
CA SER A 351 27.69 -13.96 -16.43
C SER A 351 27.08 -12.88 -15.54
N ILE A 352 27.49 -11.65 -15.82
CA ILE A 352 26.79 -10.42 -15.41
C ILE A 352 25.65 -10.22 -16.40
N SER A 353 24.40 -10.31 -15.93
CA SER A 353 23.21 -10.21 -16.76
C SER A 353 22.83 -8.75 -17.04
N THR A 354 22.56 -8.43 -18.31
CA THR A 354 22.16 -7.09 -18.75
C THR A 354 20.81 -6.70 -18.13
N LYS A 355 19.81 -7.58 -18.21
CA LYS A 355 18.46 -7.30 -17.66
C LYS A 355 18.48 -7.15 -16.14
N ALA A 356 19.30 -7.94 -15.43
CA ALA A 356 19.41 -7.81 -13.99
C ALA A 356 20.09 -6.48 -13.59
N ALA A 357 21.15 -6.08 -14.29
CA ALA A 357 21.84 -4.82 -14.03
C ALA A 357 20.95 -3.59 -14.30
N PHE A 358 20.17 -3.60 -15.40
CA PHE A 358 19.15 -2.58 -15.63
C PHE A 358 18.11 -2.59 -14.48
N GLY A 359 17.60 -3.76 -14.11
CA GLY A 359 16.61 -3.88 -13.04
C GLY A 359 17.10 -3.30 -11.72
N TRP A 360 18.30 -3.68 -11.28
CA TRP A 360 18.88 -3.13 -10.05
C TRP A 360 19.12 -1.64 -10.12
N ARG A 361 19.56 -1.11 -11.28
CA ARG A 361 19.79 0.33 -11.46
C ARG A 361 18.53 1.17 -11.29
N TYR A 362 17.40 0.69 -11.79
CA TYR A 362 16.17 1.48 -11.78
C TYR A 362 15.29 1.20 -10.55
N LEU A 363 15.39 0.02 -9.94
CA LEU A 363 14.75 -0.26 -8.65
C LEU A 363 15.49 0.38 -7.47
N PHE A 364 16.82 0.46 -7.52
CA PHE A 364 17.64 1.07 -6.47
C PHE A 364 18.54 2.18 -7.05
N PRO A 365 17.95 3.30 -7.50
CA PRO A 365 18.67 4.34 -8.24
C PRO A 365 19.78 5.03 -7.45
N ASP A 366 19.68 5.04 -6.12
CA ASP A 366 20.68 5.64 -5.22
C ASP A 366 21.79 4.65 -4.82
N ASN A 367 21.75 3.39 -5.29
CA ASN A 367 22.74 2.38 -4.94
C ASN A 367 23.98 2.47 -5.86
N PRO A 368 25.17 2.81 -5.32
CA PRO A 368 26.37 2.97 -6.16
C PRO A 368 26.84 1.68 -6.84
N TYR A 369 26.57 0.51 -6.24
CA TYR A 369 26.90 -0.77 -6.85
C TYR A 369 25.95 -1.10 -8.01
N ALA A 370 24.66 -0.81 -7.88
CA ALA A 370 23.69 -0.95 -8.97
C ALA A 370 24.09 -0.09 -10.17
N GLN A 371 24.55 1.15 -9.93
CA GLN A 371 25.13 2.00 -10.98
C GLN A 371 26.37 1.35 -11.64
N LYS A 372 27.30 0.79 -10.86
CA LYS A 372 28.50 0.12 -11.39
C LYS A 372 28.19 -1.06 -12.30
N VAL A 373 27.27 -1.95 -11.90
CA VAL A 373 26.92 -3.11 -12.75
C VAL A 373 26.17 -2.67 -14.01
N PHE A 374 25.35 -1.62 -13.91
CA PHE A 374 24.68 -1.02 -15.06
C PHE A 374 25.67 -0.39 -16.04
N ASP A 375 26.64 0.39 -15.56
CA ASP A 375 27.67 1.00 -16.42
C ASP A 375 28.49 -0.03 -17.20
N ALA A 376 28.62 -1.24 -16.68
CA ALA A 376 29.31 -2.33 -17.37
C ALA A 376 28.53 -2.89 -18.57
N VAL A 377 27.21 -2.71 -18.63
CA VAL A 377 26.34 -3.39 -19.63
C VAL A 377 25.40 -2.46 -20.39
N LYS A 378 25.26 -1.19 -20.00
CA LYS A 378 24.29 -0.23 -20.59
C LYS A 378 24.47 -0.01 -22.09
N ASP A 379 25.68 -0.25 -22.60
CA ASP A 379 26.05 -0.14 -24.01
C ASP A 379 26.21 -1.51 -24.71
N LEU A 380 25.84 -2.61 -24.05
CA LEU A 380 26.01 -3.98 -24.55
C LEU A 380 24.94 -4.36 -25.58
N ARG A 381 24.95 -3.65 -26.71
CA ARG A 381 24.04 -3.85 -27.84
C ARG A 381 24.74 -4.55 -29.00
N SER A 382 23.95 -5.26 -29.79
CA SER A 382 24.43 -5.81 -31.05
C SER A 382 24.85 -4.69 -32.02
N PRO A 383 25.98 -4.81 -32.74
CA PRO A 383 26.45 -3.79 -33.69
C PRO A 383 25.47 -3.47 -34.82
N ASP A 384 24.58 -4.39 -35.15
CA ASP A 384 23.53 -4.24 -36.17
C ASP A 384 22.20 -3.69 -35.60
N ASP A 385 22.21 -3.24 -34.33
CA ASP A 385 21.04 -2.76 -33.58
C ASP A 385 19.93 -3.82 -33.48
N SER A 386 20.27 -5.11 -33.38
CA SER A 386 19.31 -6.21 -33.17
C SER A 386 18.79 -6.36 -31.74
N GLY A 387 19.22 -5.49 -30.83
CA GLY A 387 18.86 -5.54 -29.42
C GLY A 387 20.07 -5.59 -28.49
N TYR A 388 19.77 -5.70 -27.20
CA TYR A 388 20.73 -5.93 -26.14
C TYR A 388 21.13 -7.40 -26.05
N TYR A 389 22.42 -7.63 -25.88
CA TYR A 389 22.98 -8.93 -25.54
C TYR A 389 22.64 -9.30 -24.08
N ALA A 390 22.55 -10.60 -23.82
CA ALA A 390 22.14 -11.12 -22.52
C ALA A 390 23.07 -10.74 -21.37
N GLY A 391 24.38 -10.59 -21.61
CA GLY A 391 25.31 -10.20 -20.56
C GLY A 391 26.79 -10.31 -20.92
N ILE A 392 27.65 -10.29 -19.90
CA ILE A 392 29.11 -10.44 -20.04
C ILE A 392 29.55 -11.63 -19.20
N TYR A 393 30.27 -12.59 -19.80
CA TYR A 393 30.85 -13.70 -19.04
C TYR A 393 31.90 -13.21 -18.04
N GLU A 394 31.81 -13.66 -16.79
CA GLU A 394 32.72 -13.26 -15.72
C GLU A 394 34.15 -13.71 -16.01
N GLU A 395 34.38 -14.92 -16.53
CA GLU A 395 35.73 -15.46 -16.74
C GLU A 395 36.38 -14.89 -18.01
N SER A 396 35.74 -15.05 -19.17
CA SER A 396 36.30 -14.64 -20.45
C SER A 396 36.23 -13.13 -20.72
N LYS A 397 35.40 -12.41 -19.96
CA LYS A 397 35.03 -10.99 -20.18
C LYS A 397 34.43 -10.71 -21.56
N GLN A 398 34.07 -11.75 -22.31
CA GLN A 398 33.42 -11.61 -23.61
C GLN A 398 31.91 -11.39 -23.42
N PRO A 399 31.26 -10.64 -24.32
CA PRO A 399 29.81 -10.59 -24.38
C PRO A 399 29.23 -11.98 -24.60
N ASN A 400 28.24 -12.34 -23.79
CA ASN A 400 27.26 -13.37 -24.14
C ASN A 400 26.30 -12.78 -25.16
N LYS A 401 26.48 -13.12 -26.44
CA LYS A 401 25.78 -12.51 -27.56
C LYS A 401 24.37 -13.04 -27.79
N ALA A 402 23.82 -13.82 -26.85
CA ALA A 402 22.43 -14.26 -26.95
C ALA A 402 21.50 -13.04 -27.00
N LEU A 403 20.64 -13.01 -28.02
CA LEU A 403 19.59 -12.01 -28.20
C LEU A 403 18.26 -12.65 -27.86
N THR A 404 17.55 -12.13 -26.87
CA THR A 404 16.30 -12.73 -26.38
C THR A 404 15.21 -11.71 -26.11
N GLY A 405 13.97 -12.20 -26.21
CA GLY A 405 12.77 -11.45 -25.84
C GLY A 405 12.73 -11.16 -24.35
N ASN A 406 13.26 -12.07 -23.51
CA ASN A 406 13.31 -11.85 -22.07
C ASN A 406 14.19 -10.64 -21.71
N THR A 407 15.44 -10.59 -22.20
CA THR A 407 16.36 -9.48 -21.90
C THR A 407 15.84 -8.15 -22.40
N ASN A 408 15.41 -8.10 -23.66
CA ASN A 408 14.97 -6.85 -24.28
C ASN A 408 13.59 -6.40 -23.78
N GLY A 409 12.70 -7.34 -23.45
CA GLY A 409 11.38 -7.06 -22.89
C GLY A 409 11.46 -6.42 -21.51
N LEU A 410 12.26 -7.02 -20.61
CA LEU A 410 12.46 -6.46 -19.27
C LEU A 410 13.08 -5.06 -19.33
N ILE A 411 14.08 -4.82 -20.19
CA ILE A 411 14.69 -3.49 -20.33
C ILE A 411 13.62 -2.43 -20.68
N LEU A 412 12.73 -2.72 -21.63
CA LEU A 412 11.64 -1.81 -21.99
C LEU A 412 10.67 -1.58 -20.83
N GLU A 413 10.30 -2.65 -20.15
CA GLU A 413 9.39 -2.61 -19.02
C GLU A 413 9.95 -1.76 -17.86
N ILE A 414 11.24 -1.95 -17.55
CA ILE A 414 11.98 -1.19 -16.53
C ILE A 414 12.06 0.30 -16.88
N LEU A 415 12.36 0.62 -18.14
CA LEU A 415 12.41 2.01 -18.59
C LEU A 415 11.02 2.67 -18.55
N TYR A 416 9.96 1.92 -18.86
CA TYR A 416 8.60 2.40 -18.73
C TYR A 416 8.21 2.65 -17.27
N TYR A 417 8.55 1.74 -16.36
CA TYR A 417 8.42 1.94 -14.91
C TYR A 417 9.13 3.22 -14.45
N LYS A 418 10.37 3.44 -14.88
CA LYS A 418 11.11 4.67 -14.59
C LYS A 418 10.40 5.89 -15.14
N ALA A 419 9.93 5.82 -16.39
CA ALA A 419 9.29 6.94 -17.07
C ALA A 419 8.01 7.41 -16.35
N ARG A 420 7.34 6.49 -15.66
CA ARG A 420 6.17 6.74 -14.81
C ARG A 420 6.50 7.26 -13.41
N GLY A 421 7.76 7.61 -13.15
CA GLY A 421 8.23 8.08 -11.85
C GLY A 421 8.48 6.96 -10.86
N ASN A 422 9.08 5.85 -11.32
CA ASN A 422 9.37 4.64 -10.54
C ASN A 422 8.10 4.06 -9.89
N ARG A 423 7.01 4.02 -10.65
CA ARG A 423 5.71 3.54 -10.19
C ARG A 423 5.45 2.13 -10.71
N PRO A 424 5.06 1.18 -9.83
CA PRO A 424 4.72 -0.18 -10.25
C PRO A 424 3.66 -0.21 -11.34
N LEU A 425 3.73 -1.20 -12.23
CA LEU A 425 2.81 -1.30 -13.35
C LEU A 425 1.39 -1.67 -12.92
N ILE A 426 1.26 -2.43 -11.82
CA ILE A 426 0.04 -2.93 -11.22
C ILE A 426 -0.11 -2.31 -9.83
N ALA A 427 -1.32 -1.88 -9.47
CA ALA A 427 -1.57 -1.18 -8.20
C ALA A 427 -1.37 -2.12 -7.00
N SER A 428 -0.69 -1.64 -5.96
CA SER A 428 -0.28 -2.46 -4.81
C SER A 428 -1.43 -3.05 -3.96
N GLY A 429 -2.67 -2.59 -4.16
CA GLY A 429 -3.86 -3.15 -3.49
C GLY A 429 -4.50 -4.35 -4.19
N SER A 430 -4.00 -4.78 -5.35
CA SER A 430 -4.64 -5.81 -6.19
C SER A 430 -4.28 -7.25 -5.84
N VAL A 431 -3.28 -7.47 -4.99
CA VAL A 431 -2.71 -8.80 -4.69
C VAL A 431 -2.37 -8.94 -3.19
N SER A 432 -2.31 -10.17 -2.68
CA SER A 432 -2.12 -10.43 -1.23
C SER A 432 -0.65 -10.33 -0.81
N VAL A 433 -0.38 -9.87 0.42
CA VAL A 433 0.98 -9.80 0.98
C VAL A 433 1.25 -11.03 1.85
N SER A 434 2.39 -11.69 1.62
CA SER A 434 2.86 -12.80 2.46
C SER A 434 3.54 -12.29 3.73
N THR A 435 3.38 -13.01 4.84
CA THR A 435 3.99 -12.70 6.16
C THR A 435 4.83 -13.86 6.69
N GLY A 436 5.35 -14.68 5.77
CA GLY A 436 5.97 -15.97 6.08
C GLY A 436 7.08 -15.91 7.14
N LYS A 437 7.31 -17.02 7.84
CA LYS A 437 8.37 -17.18 8.85
C LYS A 437 9.44 -18.16 8.35
N PRO A 438 10.74 -17.92 8.64
CA PRO A 438 11.79 -18.88 8.34
C PRO A 438 11.52 -20.22 9.03
N SER A 439 11.80 -21.32 8.35
CA SER A 439 11.74 -22.66 8.97
C SER A 439 12.86 -22.79 10.01
N GLU A 440 12.52 -23.16 11.24
CA GLU A 440 13.50 -23.51 12.27
C GLU A 440 14.29 -24.77 11.85
N ASN A 441 15.59 -24.78 12.12
CA ASN A 441 16.56 -25.79 11.68
C ASN A 441 16.03 -27.25 11.75
N ALA A 442 15.91 -27.90 10.58
CA ALA A 442 15.63 -29.32 10.50
C ALA A 442 16.89 -30.14 10.84
N THR A 443 16.85 -30.86 11.96
CA THR A 443 17.70 -32.03 12.20
C THR A 443 16.88 -33.27 11.82
N PRO A 444 17.42 -34.24 11.06
CA PRO A 444 16.62 -35.34 10.52
C PRO A 444 16.41 -36.44 11.56
N SER A 445 15.17 -36.84 11.83
CA SER A 445 14.91 -38.18 12.38
C SER A 445 13.53 -38.75 12.02
N ASN A 446 13.62 -39.96 11.46
CA ASN A 446 12.69 -41.05 11.18
C ASN A 446 11.29 -41.12 11.82
N GLN A 447 10.36 -41.52 10.95
CA GLN A 447 9.24 -42.48 11.10
C GLN A 447 8.71 -42.82 12.51
N SER A 448 7.38 -42.70 12.69
CA SER A 448 6.51 -43.89 12.77
C SER A 448 5.02 -43.52 12.73
N ASN A 449 4.23 -44.40 12.13
CA ASN A 449 2.77 -44.39 12.04
C ASN A 449 2.09 -44.42 13.41
N SER A 450 0.94 -43.75 13.55
CA SER A 450 -0.26 -44.37 14.13
C SER A 450 -1.52 -43.54 13.89
N THR A 451 -2.51 -44.24 13.40
CA THR A 451 -3.88 -43.86 13.13
C THR A 451 -4.63 -43.59 14.43
N VAL A 452 -5.24 -42.41 14.59
CA VAL A 452 -6.37 -42.19 15.51
C VAL A 452 -7.41 -41.33 14.83
N THR A 453 -8.59 -41.90 14.64
CA THR A 453 -9.81 -41.30 14.13
C THR A 453 -10.58 -40.59 15.25
N THR A 454 -11.00 -39.33 15.02
CA THR A 454 -12.26 -38.64 15.42
C THR A 454 -12.04 -37.13 15.68
N PRO A 455 -13.08 -36.28 15.63
CA PRO A 455 -14.11 -36.08 14.61
C PRO A 455 -13.94 -34.71 13.90
N SER A 456 -14.59 -34.52 12.75
CA SER A 456 -14.60 -33.27 11.99
C SER A 456 -14.90 -32.02 12.83
N PRO A 457 -14.04 -30.98 12.81
CA PRO A 457 -14.50 -29.62 12.88
C PRO A 457 -14.98 -29.21 11.49
N THR A 458 -16.23 -28.76 11.40
CA THR A 458 -16.80 -28.08 10.24
C THR A 458 -15.78 -27.08 9.67
N PRO A 459 -15.46 -27.10 8.37
CA PRO A 459 -14.57 -26.12 7.78
C PRO A 459 -15.15 -24.73 8.00
N ALA A 460 -14.38 -23.84 8.64
CA ALA A 460 -14.67 -22.43 8.62
C ALA A 460 -14.64 -21.96 7.16
N ASP A 461 -15.81 -21.55 6.70
CA ASP A 461 -16.06 -20.95 5.39
C ASP A 461 -15.10 -19.78 5.19
N THR A 462 -14.08 -19.93 4.34
CA THR A 462 -13.20 -18.84 3.92
C THR A 462 -13.95 -17.98 2.91
N SER A 463 -14.95 -17.26 3.42
CA SER A 463 -15.76 -16.31 2.68
C SER A 463 -14.86 -15.28 2.01
N LYS A 464 -15.02 -15.14 0.68
CA LYS A 464 -14.63 -13.93 -0.06
C LYS A 464 -14.94 -12.70 0.80
N ILE A 465 -13.94 -11.86 1.09
CA ILE A 465 -14.16 -10.57 1.75
C ILE A 465 -15.13 -9.77 0.86
N THR A 466 -16.38 -9.70 1.27
CA THR A 466 -17.45 -9.04 0.51
C THR A 466 -17.54 -7.62 1.04
N GLU A 467 -17.08 -6.65 0.24
CA GLU A 467 -17.17 -5.24 0.61
C GLU A 467 -18.62 -4.84 0.83
N VAL A 468 -18.87 -4.12 1.93
CA VAL A 468 -20.21 -3.64 2.28
C VAL A 468 -20.44 -2.28 1.61
N ALA A 469 -21.50 -2.21 0.82
CA ALA A 469 -21.98 -0.95 0.26
C ALA A 469 -22.89 -0.24 1.28
N VAL A 470 -22.46 0.93 1.74
CA VAL A 470 -23.23 1.84 2.59
C VAL A 470 -23.74 2.98 1.71
N ALA A 471 -25.04 3.25 1.76
CA ALA A 471 -25.59 4.45 1.13
C ALA A 471 -25.37 5.66 2.05
N PRO A 472 -24.93 6.83 1.54
CA PRO A 472 -24.89 8.05 2.33
C PRO A 472 -26.25 8.37 2.96
N ILE A 473 -26.27 8.97 4.17
CA ILE A 473 -27.53 9.41 4.80
C ILE A 473 -28.26 10.38 3.86
N PRO A 474 -29.60 10.56 3.97
CA PRO A 474 -30.32 11.53 3.16
C PRO A 474 -29.72 12.94 3.25
N PRO A 475 -29.88 13.80 2.22
CA PRO A 475 -29.42 15.18 2.28
C PRO A 475 -30.02 15.89 3.51
N VAL A 476 -29.18 16.62 4.24
CA VAL A 476 -29.56 17.21 5.55
C VAL A 476 -29.88 18.71 5.48
N GLY A 477 -29.78 19.35 4.32
CA GLY A 477 -30.05 20.78 4.15
C GLY A 477 -29.58 21.33 2.80
N SER A 478 -29.68 22.65 2.61
CA SER A 478 -29.16 23.33 1.42
C SER A 478 -27.63 23.46 1.47
N LEU A 479 -26.99 23.30 0.32
CA LEU A 479 -25.53 23.44 0.16
C LEU A 479 -25.08 24.87 0.47
N GLN A 480 -24.31 25.04 1.55
CA GLN A 480 -23.74 26.34 1.91
C GLN A 480 -22.50 26.66 1.04
N PRO A 481 -22.41 27.86 0.43
CA PRO A 481 -21.34 28.22 -0.51
C PRO A 481 -19.94 28.29 0.12
N SER A 482 -19.83 28.65 1.41
CA SER A 482 -18.58 28.69 2.19
C SER A 482 -18.83 28.23 3.64
N SER A 483 -17.79 27.73 4.34
CA SER A 483 -17.89 27.56 5.79
C SER A 483 -18.09 28.92 6.45
N ASN A 484 -18.93 29.03 7.47
CA ASN A 484 -19.14 30.26 8.25
C ASN A 484 -17.88 30.78 9.00
N LEU A 485 -16.73 30.11 8.81
CA LEU A 485 -15.45 30.50 9.37
C LEU A 485 -14.81 31.61 8.52
N LYS A 486 -14.52 32.74 9.17
CA LYS A 486 -13.77 33.84 8.57
C LYS A 486 -12.28 33.53 8.63
N LEU A 487 -11.66 33.30 7.47
CA LEU A 487 -10.21 33.27 7.34
C LEU A 487 -9.66 34.69 7.31
N GLU A 488 -8.48 34.91 7.90
CA GLU A 488 -7.81 36.21 7.90
C GLU A 488 -7.33 36.61 6.50
N ARG A 489 -6.86 35.61 5.73
CA ARG A 489 -6.39 35.75 4.35
C ARG A 489 -6.60 34.45 3.57
N PRO A 490 -6.58 34.48 2.23
CA PRO A 490 -6.50 33.25 1.44
C PRO A 490 -5.18 32.51 1.70
N LEU A 491 -5.16 31.22 1.34
CA LEU A 491 -3.94 30.42 1.33
C LEU A 491 -2.92 31.03 0.37
N SER A 492 -1.66 31.08 0.80
CA SER A 492 -0.55 31.26 -0.15
C SER A 492 -0.44 30.04 -1.07
N VAL A 493 0.28 30.18 -2.18
CA VAL A 493 0.53 29.08 -3.13
C VAL A 493 1.14 27.86 -2.42
N ILE A 494 2.09 28.09 -1.51
CA ILE A 494 2.76 27.04 -0.74
C ILE A 494 1.80 26.37 0.25
N GLU A 495 1.03 27.15 1.01
CA GLU A 495 0.04 26.60 1.94
C GLU A 495 -1.05 25.81 1.22
N ARG A 496 -1.49 26.26 0.04
CA ARG A 496 -2.44 25.51 -0.80
C ARG A 496 -1.84 24.19 -1.26
N ARG A 497 -0.60 24.19 -1.74
CA ARG A 497 0.11 22.96 -2.13
C ARG A 497 0.19 21.96 -0.97
N TYR A 498 0.46 22.42 0.25
CA TYR A 498 0.50 21.55 1.43
C TYR A 498 -0.87 21.06 1.86
N ALA A 499 -1.88 21.91 1.81
CA ALA A 499 -3.23 21.48 2.11
C ALA A 499 -3.74 20.45 1.07
N GLU A 500 -3.45 20.66 -0.21
CA GLU A 500 -3.74 19.68 -1.27
C GLU A 500 -2.96 18.37 -1.06
N ALA A 501 -1.66 18.44 -0.77
CA ALA A 501 -0.85 17.27 -0.49
C ALA A 501 -1.40 16.48 0.70
N ALA A 502 -1.71 17.13 1.82
CA ALA A 502 -2.29 16.47 2.98
C ALA A 502 -3.67 15.85 2.66
N TRP A 503 -4.49 16.53 1.86
CA TRP A 503 -5.78 16.00 1.42
C TRP A 503 -5.64 14.76 0.52
N ARG A 504 -4.54 14.62 -0.24
CA ARG A 504 -4.30 13.46 -1.12
C ARG A 504 -4.27 12.14 -0.35
N TYR A 505 -3.85 12.14 0.91
CA TYR A 505 -3.95 10.96 1.77
C TYR A 505 -5.40 10.44 1.84
N PHE A 506 -6.35 11.34 2.10
CA PHE A 506 -7.76 10.99 2.23
C PHE A 506 -8.43 10.68 0.89
N GLN A 507 -7.82 11.08 -0.23
CA GLN A 507 -8.28 10.65 -1.55
C GLN A 507 -7.77 9.24 -1.89
N ALA A 508 -6.51 8.94 -1.57
CA ALA A 508 -5.87 7.67 -1.87
C ALA A 508 -6.41 6.50 -1.02
N ASN A 509 -6.84 6.78 0.21
CA ASN A 509 -7.22 5.76 1.19
C ASN A 509 -8.73 5.66 1.44
N TYR A 510 -9.55 6.22 0.55
CA TYR A 510 -11.01 6.27 0.69
C TYR A 510 -11.72 5.09 0.06
N HIS A 511 -12.56 4.44 0.86
CA HIS A 511 -13.37 3.31 0.43
C HIS A 511 -14.74 3.80 -0.03
N SER A 512 -14.88 3.99 -1.34
CA SER A 512 -16.08 4.58 -1.96
C SER A 512 -17.37 3.77 -1.80
N LYS A 513 -17.28 2.49 -1.39
CA LYS A 513 -18.45 1.67 -1.06
C LYS A 513 -18.89 1.80 0.39
N SER A 514 -17.98 1.93 1.35
CA SER A 514 -18.29 1.91 2.77
C SER A 514 -18.35 3.32 3.39
N GLY A 515 -17.63 4.28 2.81
CA GLY A 515 -17.52 5.65 3.33
C GLY A 515 -16.43 5.82 4.38
N LEU A 516 -15.67 4.76 4.68
CA LEU A 516 -14.55 4.79 5.62
C LEU A 516 -13.23 5.15 4.92
N ILE A 517 -12.24 5.56 5.71
CA ILE A 517 -10.86 5.80 5.30
C ILE A 517 -9.94 4.86 6.07
N ASP A 518 -8.83 4.42 5.48
CA ASP A 518 -7.78 3.72 6.22
C ASP A 518 -7.01 4.68 7.15
N ASP A 519 -6.73 4.23 8.39
CA ASP A 519 -5.91 4.98 9.36
C ASP A 519 -4.43 5.03 8.95
N ARG A 520 -3.98 3.99 8.24
CA ARG A 520 -2.65 3.87 7.66
C ARG A 520 -2.77 3.43 6.21
N SER A 521 -1.91 3.95 5.32
CA SER A 521 -1.98 3.58 3.90
C SER A 521 -1.72 2.09 3.61
N ASP A 522 -0.95 1.43 4.49
CA ASP A 522 -0.54 0.03 4.38
C ASP A 522 -1.53 -0.96 5.01
N PHE A 523 -2.60 -0.47 5.64
CA PHE A 523 -3.51 -1.28 6.44
C PHE A 523 -4.98 -0.97 6.11
N LYS A 524 -5.79 -1.99 5.84
CA LYS A 524 -7.21 -1.83 5.49
C LYS A 524 -8.09 -1.79 6.75
N GLY A 525 -7.83 -0.81 7.61
CA GLY A 525 -8.51 -0.71 8.89
C GLY A 525 -8.50 0.70 9.48
N ALA A 526 -9.50 0.96 10.31
CA ALA A 526 -9.69 2.24 10.97
C ALA A 526 -10.17 2.08 12.40
N THR A 527 -9.68 2.96 13.27
CA THR A 527 -10.15 3.17 14.63
C THR A 527 -11.15 4.35 14.66
N LEU A 528 -11.90 4.50 15.74
CA LEU A 528 -12.71 5.72 15.90
C LEU A 528 -11.86 6.99 15.97
N TRP A 529 -10.61 6.87 16.42
CA TRP A 529 -9.66 7.99 16.42
C TRP A 529 -9.39 8.48 15.00
N GLY A 530 -8.97 7.57 14.11
CA GLY A 530 -8.65 7.95 12.73
C GLY A 530 -9.87 8.32 11.88
N LEU A 531 -11.06 7.77 12.17
CA LEU A 531 -12.32 8.28 11.60
C LEU A 531 -12.64 9.71 12.09
N GLY A 532 -12.28 10.04 13.33
CA GLY A 532 -12.34 11.42 13.84
C GLY A 532 -11.36 12.33 13.11
N ASP A 533 -10.12 11.85 12.87
CA ASP A 533 -9.12 12.55 12.06
C ASP A 533 -9.59 12.81 10.63
N TYR A 534 -10.33 11.88 10.05
CA TYR A 534 -10.94 12.07 8.73
C TYR A 534 -11.98 13.17 8.75
N LEU A 535 -12.86 13.19 9.74
CA LEU A 535 -13.92 14.18 9.82
C LEU A 535 -13.37 15.60 10.06
N THR A 536 -12.33 15.75 10.89
CA THR A 536 -11.66 17.05 11.04
C THR A 536 -10.87 17.45 9.80
N ALA A 537 -10.28 16.50 9.07
CA ALA A 537 -9.62 16.77 7.80
C ALA A 537 -10.61 17.23 6.73
N LEU A 538 -11.80 16.61 6.65
CA LEU A 538 -12.90 17.05 5.79
C LEU A 538 -13.29 18.50 6.09
N HIS A 539 -13.49 18.82 7.37
CA HIS A 539 -13.81 20.18 7.79
C HIS A 539 -12.69 21.16 7.43
N ALA A 540 -11.43 20.83 7.73
CA ALA A 540 -10.30 21.68 7.41
C ALA A 540 -10.13 21.89 5.89
N ALA A 541 -10.16 20.82 5.10
CA ALA A 541 -10.07 20.91 3.64
C ALA A 541 -11.23 21.71 3.03
N ARG A 542 -12.44 21.60 3.59
CA ARG A 542 -13.59 22.38 3.16
C ARG A 542 -13.44 23.86 3.48
N SER A 543 -12.97 24.19 4.69
CA SER A 543 -12.75 25.56 5.14
C SER A 543 -11.57 26.24 4.45
N LEU A 544 -10.55 25.46 4.05
CA LEU A 544 -9.40 25.92 3.27
C LEU A 544 -9.68 25.97 1.76
N ASP A 545 -10.89 25.64 1.31
CA ASP A 545 -11.26 25.62 -0.12
C ASP A 545 -10.34 24.71 -0.96
N ILE A 546 -10.02 23.54 -0.41
CA ILE A 546 -9.28 22.45 -1.06
C ILE A 546 -10.26 21.45 -1.68
N ILE A 547 -11.42 21.29 -1.05
CA ILE A 547 -12.55 20.52 -1.59
C ILE A 547 -13.78 21.40 -1.72
N ASN A 548 -14.55 21.12 -2.78
CA ASN A 548 -15.80 21.83 -3.04
C ASN A 548 -16.92 21.35 -2.08
N PRO A 549 -18.03 22.12 -1.97
CA PRO A 549 -19.14 21.79 -1.08
C PRO A 549 -19.75 20.41 -1.32
N LYS A 550 -19.81 19.97 -2.59
CA LYS A 550 -20.42 18.68 -2.98
C LYS A 550 -19.58 17.49 -2.53
N GLU A 551 -18.26 17.58 -2.65
CA GLU A 551 -17.35 16.54 -2.16
C GLU A 551 -17.41 16.44 -0.64
N PHE A 552 -17.38 17.58 0.06
CA PHE A 552 -17.54 17.63 1.51
C PHE A 552 -18.87 17.00 1.96
N GLU A 553 -19.98 17.41 1.35
CA GLU A 553 -21.31 16.90 1.68
C GLU A 553 -21.40 15.38 1.43
N GLY A 554 -20.97 14.93 0.26
CA GLY A 554 -21.02 13.51 -0.12
C GLY A 554 -20.21 12.63 0.82
N ARG A 555 -18.97 13.02 1.12
CA ARG A 555 -18.09 12.26 2.02
C ARG A 555 -18.56 12.30 3.46
N THR A 556 -19.03 13.45 3.96
CA THR A 556 -19.54 13.59 5.33
C THR A 556 -20.79 12.73 5.53
N ARG A 557 -21.76 12.80 4.61
CA ARG A 557 -22.97 11.97 4.68
C ARG A 557 -22.67 10.48 4.60
N HIS A 558 -21.65 10.10 3.84
CA HIS A 558 -21.24 8.72 3.71
C HIS A 558 -20.58 8.19 4.99
N LEU A 559 -19.65 8.95 5.59
CA LEU A 559 -19.05 8.61 6.87
C LEU A 559 -20.11 8.51 7.98
N LEU A 560 -21.02 9.49 8.09
CA LEU A 560 -22.09 9.44 9.07
C LEU A 560 -23.00 8.23 8.89
N ALA A 561 -23.28 7.82 7.65
CA ALA A 561 -24.02 6.58 7.39
C ALA A 561 -23.23 5.36 7.86
N ALA A 562 -21.92 5.29 7.56
CA ALA A 562 -21.06 4.20 7.96
C ALA A 562 -21.02 4.04 9.49
N LEU A 563 -20.91 5.15 10.23
CA LEU A 563 -20.96 5.15 11.70
C LEU A 563 -22.23 4.52 12.26
N THR A 564 -23.39 4.69 11.61
CA THR A 564 -24.66 4.04 12.03
C THR A 564 -24.71 2.54 11.74
N LYS A 565 -23.75 2.02 10.99
CA LYS A 565 -23.68 0.61 10.55
C LYS A 565 -22.55 -0.17 11.21
N LEU A 566 -21.67 0.50 11.95
CA LEU A 566 -20.58 -0.15 12.66
C LEU A 566 -21.15 -1.11 13.72
N PRO A 567 -20.74 -2.39 13.74
CA PRO A 567 -21.06 -3.31 14.82
C PRO A 567 -20.57 -2.78 16.16
N LEU A 568 -21.47 -2.66 17.14
CA LEU A 568 -21.10 -2.23 18.48
C LEU A 568 -20.58 -3.41 19.30
N PHE A 569 -19.47 -3.22 20.00
CA PHE A 569 -18.97 -4.16 20.99
C PHE A 569 -19.96 -4.26 22.15
N ALA A 570 -20.37 -5.49 22.46
CA ALA A 570 -21.41 -5.81 23.44
C ALA A 570 -22.74 -5.06 23.24
N GLY A 571 -23.02 -4.55 22.03
CA GLY A 571 -24.19 -3.72 21.75
C GLY A 571 -24.16 -2.34 22.43
N GLU A 572 -23.05 -1.93 23.05
CA GLU A 572 -22.94 -0.70 23.84
C GLU A 572 -22.21 0.41 23.08
N LEU A 573 -21.03 0.11 22.55
CA LEU A 573 -20.10 1.12 22.02
C LEU A 573 -19.35 0.61 20.80
N PRO A 574 -18.86 1.51 19.94
CA PRO A 574 -17.98 1.12 18.85
C PRO A 574 -16.74 0.35 19.34
N SER A 575 -16.42 -0.74 18.66
CA SER A 575 -15.17 -1.49 18.80
C SER A 575 -13.94 -0.62 18.54
N ARG A 576 -12.76 -1.06 19.03
CA ARG A 576 -11.49 -0.33 18.85
C ARG A 576 -11.00 -0.25 17.40
N GLY A 577 -11.43 -1.17 16.53
CA GLY A 577 -10.98 -1.19 15.14
C GLY A 577 -12.00 -1.87 14.23
N TYR A 578 -12.04 -1.41 12.98
CA TYR A 578 -12.90 -1.94 11.93
C TYR A 578 -12.14 -2.09 10.62
N ASP A 579 -12.41 -3.17 9.88
CA ASP A 579 -12.01 -3.27 8.49
C ASP A 579 -12.83 -2.26 7.68
N THR A 580 -12.12 -1.40 6.95
CA THR A 580 -12.70 -0.24 6.26
C THR A 580 -13.56 -0.62 5.07
N ARG A 581 -13.49 -1.86 4.59
CA ARG A 581 -14.24 -2.37 3.44
C ARG A 581 -15.49 -3.12 3.86
N THR A 582 -15.43 -3.81 4.99
CA THR A 582 -16.50 -4.71 5.45
C THR A 582 -17.27 -4.20 6.66
N LEU A 583 -16.77 -3.16 7.34
CA LEU A 583 -17.27 -2.67 8.64
C LEU A 583 -17.13 -3.69 9.78
N GLN A 584 -16.53 -4.86 9.55
CA GLN A 584 -16.37 -5.87 10.60
C GLN A 584 -15.32 -5.43 11.61
N SER A 585 -15.54 -5.75 12.89
CA SER A 585 -14.55 -5.49 13.92
C SER A 585 -13.26 -6.28 13.68
N ILE A 586 -12.13 -5.61 13.81
CA ILE A 586 -10.78 -6.18 13.65
C ILE A 586 -9.88 -5.82 14.83
N ASP A 587 -8.87 -6.64 15.07
CA ASP A 587 -7.77 -6.27 15.96
C ASP A 587 -6.79 -5.30 15.26
N TYR A 588 -5.78 -4.81 15.99
CA TYR A 588 -4.77 -3.90 15.44
C TYR A 588 -3.87 -4.55 14.37
N GLY A 589 -3.90 -5.87 14.22
CA GLY A 589 -3.23 -6.63 13.16
C GLY A 589 -4.10 -6.87 11.92
N GLY A 590 -5.39 -6.49 11.95
CA GLY A 590 -6.32 -6.69 10.84
C GLY A 590 -7.09 -8.00 10.89
N ASN A 591 -6.96 -8.78 11.97
CA ASN A 591 -7.66 -10.04 12.09
C ASN A 591 -9.12 -9.79 12.48
N PRO A 592 -10.10 -10.41 11.79
CA PRO A 592 -11.50 -10.34 12.18
C PRO A 592 -11.72 -10.81 13.62
N ILE A 593 -12.39 -9.99 14.40
CA ILE A 593 -12.83 -10.29 15.76
C ILE A 593 -14.33 -9.97 15.87
N PRO A 594 -15.21 -10.88 15.43
CA PRO A 594 -16.65 -10.63 15.39
C PRO A 594 -17.25 -10.22 16.74
N GLU A 595 -16.67 -10.71 17.84
CA GLU A 595 -17.07 -10.34 19.21
C GLU A 595 -16.41 -9.04 19.72
N GLY A 596 -15.45 -8.51 18.96
CA GLY A 596 -14.65 -7.32 19.21
C GLY A 596 -13.64 -7.47 20.38
N ASN A 597 -12.82 -6.43 20.58
CA ASN A 597 -11.72 -6.40 21.55
C ASN A 597 -11.89 -5.31 22.62
N GLY A 598 -13.12 -4.83 22.80
CA GLY A 598 -13.48 -3.73 23.69
C GLY A 598 -13.65 -2.39 22.96
N TRP A 599 -13.66 -1.30 23.73
CA TRP A 599 -13.81 0.08 23.25
C TRP A 599 -12.75 0.99 23.89
N SER A 600 -12.51 2.15 23.28
CA SER A 600 -11.54 3.15 23.73
C SER A 600 -12.24 4.48 24.03
N ALA A 601 -12.19 4.92 25.29
CA ALA A 601 -12.68 6.24 25.69
C ALA A 601 -11.93 7.38 24.99
N LEU A 602 -10.67 7.16 24.61
CA LEU A 602 -9.87 8.15 23.88
C LEU A 602 -10.36 8.30 22.44
N ASP A 603 -10.64 7.20 21.77
CA ASP A 603 -11.15 7.17 20.39
C ASP A 603 -12.55 7.78 20.34
N LEU A 604 -13.39 7.48 21.34
CA LEU A 604 -14.67 8.14 21.54
C LEU A 604 -14.49 9.65 21.73
N GLY A 605 -13.55 10.08 22.57
CA GLY A 605 -13.25 11.50 22.78
C GLY A 605 -12.87 12.21 21.48
N ARG A 606 -12.00 11.60 20.67
CA ARG A 606 -11.61 12.12 19.35
C ARG A 606 -12.80 12.25 18.40
N MET A 607 -13.62 11.22 18.30
CA MET A 607 -14.82 11.24 17.46
C MET A 607 -15.85 12.28 17.97
N LEU A 608 -16.05 12.37 19.28
CA LEU A 608 -16.95 13.36 19.90
C LEU A 608 -16.50 14.80 19.65
N ALA A 609 -15.19 15.07 19.67
CA ALA A 609 -14.64 16.38 19.31
C ALA A 609 -14.94 16.73 17.85
N ALA A 610 -14.65 15.80 16.94
CA ALA A 610 -14.87 15.99 15.50
C ALA A 610 -16.36 16.18 15.16
N LEU A 611 -17.24 15.36 15.73
CA LEU A 611 -18.70 15.45 15.55
C LEU A 611 -19.28 16.73 16.15
N TYR A 612 -18.78 17.16 17.31
CA TYR A 612 -19.18 18.44 17.89
C TYR A 612 -18.79 19.59 16.97
N ASN A 613 -17.55 19.58 16.46
CA ASN A 613 -17.09 20.60 15.52
C ASN A 613 -17.91 20.61 14.22
N LEU A 614 -18.27 19.43 13.69
CA LEU A 614 -19.13 19.31 12.52
C LEU A 614 -20.45 20.03 12.77
N LYS A 615 -21.17 19.73 13.86
CA LYS A 615 -22.49 20.35 14.10
C LYS A 615 -22.41 21.82 14.50
N THR A 616 -21.29 22.30 15.05
CA THR A 616 -21.12 23.74 15.35
C THR A 616 -20.88 24.54 14.07
N CYS A 617 -20.10 24.00 13.14
CA CYS A 617 -19.75 24.68 11.90
C CYS A 617 -20.75 24.43 10.76
N HIS A 618 -21.46 23.30 10.82
CA HIS A 618 -22.42 22.81 9.84
C HIS A 618 -23.70 22.31 10.57
N PRO A 619 -24.51 23.23 11.11
CA PRO A 619 -25.67 22.90 11.94
C PRO A 619 -26.72 22.04 11.25
N GLU A 620 -26.74 21.99 9.91
CA GLU A 620 -27.56 21.06 9.13
C GLU A 620 -27.32 19.59 9.51
N TYR A 621 -26.13 19.21 9.98
CA TYR A 621 -25.83 17.85 10.42
C TYR A 621 -26.25 17.54 11.86
N THR A 622 -26.71 18.52 12.64
CA THR A 622 -26.97 18.39 14.09
C THR A 622 -27.83 17.17 14.42
N SER A 623 -28.94 16.97 13.72
CA SER A 623 -29.86 15.86 14.00
C SER A 623 -29.25 14.49 13.67
N ALA A 624 -28.47 14.38 12.59
CA ALA A 624 -27.81 13.13 12.22
C ALA A 624 -26.69 12.78 13.19
N VAL A 625 -25.88 13.77 13.56
CA VAL A 625 -24.80 13.66 14.54
C VAL A 625 -25.35 13.24 15.89
N ASP A 626 -26.33 13.98 16.44
CA ASP A 626 -26.88 13.68 17.76
C ASP A 626 -27.52 12.30 17.80
N LYS A 627 -28.15 11.85 16.71
CA LYS A 627 -28.72 10.50 16.63
C LYS A 627 -27.66 9.39 16.73
N ILE A 628 -26.50 9.55 16.08
CA ILE A 628 -25.38 8.61 16.16
C ILE A 628 -24.87 8.53 17.60
N VAL A 629 -24.60 9.68 18.20
CA VAL A 629 -24.02 9.77 19.55
C VAL A 629 -25.02 9.26 20.60
N LEU A 630 -26.32 9.46 20.38
CA LEU A 630 -27.37 8.91 21.26
C LEU A 630 -27.52 7.39 21.15
N ASP A 631 -27.03 6.75 20.08
CA ASP A 631 -27.12 5.29 19.91
C ASP A 631 -26.13 4.53 20.81
N TRP A 632 -25.13 5.24 21.34
CA TRP A 632 -24.07 4.68 22.17
C TRP A 632 -24.41 4.71 23.67
N SER A 633 -23.84 3.77 24.42
CA SER A 633 -23.96 3.70 25.89
C SER A 633 -22.67 4.13 26.58
N TYR A 634 -22.75 5.18 27.40
CA TYR A 634 -21.61 5.80 28.10
C TYR A 634 -21.46 5.35 29.55
N LEU A 635 -22.37 4.49 30.04
CA LEU A 635 -22.47 4.08 31.45
C LEU A 635 -21.15 3.56 32.02
N ARG A 636 -20.38 2.81 31.21
CA ARG A 636 -19.09 2.23 31.62
C ARG A 636 -17.89 3.07 31.21
N VAL A 637 -18.08 4.09 30.37
CA VAL A 637 -17.03 4.96 29.84
C VAL A 637 -16.70 6.05 30.84
N VAL A 638 -17.72 6.66 31.45
CA VAL A 638 -17.55 7.70 32.47
C VAL A 638 -17.91 7.11 33.82
N ARG A 639 -16.89 6.82 34.64
CA ARG A 639 -17.06 6.24 35.98
C ARG A 639 -16.46 7.18 37.01
N GLU A 640 -17.27 7.68 37.93
CA GLU A 640 -16.80 8.57 39.02
C GLU A 640 -16.00 9.79 38.52
N GLY A 641 -16.41 10.36 37.37
CA GLY A 641 -15.71 11.50 36.77
C GLY A 641 -14.45 11.12 35.98
N ILE A 642 -14.21 9.83 35.74
CA ILE A 642 -13.01 9.30 35.09
C ILE A 642 -13.38 8.60 33.79
N LEU A 643 -12.63 8.87 32.73
CA LEU A 643 -12.71 8.13 31.46
C LEU A 643 -12.07 6.75 31.59
N SER A 644 -12.80 5.73 31.14
CA SER A 644 -12.39 4.33 31.22
C SER A 644 -12.61 3.60 29.90
N SER A 645 -11.65 2.75 29.55
CA SER A 645 -11.72 1.91 28.35
C SER A 645 -11.89 0.44 28.70
N ALA A 646 -12.51 -0.30 27.78
CA ALA A 646 -12.60 -1.74 27.86
C ALA A 646 -11.52 -2.41 27.01
N THR A 647 -10.97 -3.50 27.54
CA THR A 647 -10.21 -4.49 26.78
C THR A 647 -10.77 -5.88 27.07
N VAL A 648 -10.65 -6.77 26.09
CA VAL A 648 -10.91 -8.20 26.28
C VAL A 648 -9.60 -8.90 26.61
N SER A 649 -9.55 -9.61 27.74
CA SER A 649 -8.45 -10.49 28.13
C SER A 649 -8.90 -11.94 28.12
N LYS A 650 -8.10 -12.85 27.57
CA LYS A 650 -8.32 -14.29 27.69
C LYS A 650 -7.63 -14.82 28.96
N GLU A 651 -8.37 -15.56 29.78
CA GLU A 651 -7.81 -16.29 30.92
C GLU A 651 -7.13 -17.59 30.46
N GLU A 652 -6.35 -18.23 31.34
CA GLU A 652 -5.61 -19.47 31.06
C GLU A 652 -6.52 -20.63 30.63
N ASP A 653 -7.78 -20.61 31.07
CA ASP A 653 -8.82 -21.58 30.70
C ASP A 653 -9.49 -21.27 29.34
N GLY A 654 -9.06 -20.22 28.64
CA GLY A 654 -9.59 -19.79 27.36
C GLY A 654 -10.82 -18.86 27.45
N ARG A 655 -11.31 -18.53 28.65
CA ARG A 655 -12.47 -17.65 28.84
C ARG A 655 -12.11 -16.19 28.52
N SER A 656 -12.90 -15.56 27.65
CA SER A 656 -12.79 -14.12 27.34
C SER A 656 -13.50 -13.28 28.40
N LEU A 657 -12.80 -12.29 28.94
CA LEU A 657 -13.37 -11.38 29.94
C LEU A 657 -13.13 -9.91 29.59
N ILE A 658 -14.17 -9.11 29.80
CA ILE A 658 -14.13 -7.67 29.62
C ILE A 658 -13.55 -7.04 30.88
N ARG A 659 -12.50 -6.22 30.71
CA ARG A 659 -11.87 -5.45 31.77
C ARG A 659 -11.99 -3.97 31.44
N VAL A 660 -12.72 -3.24 32.29
CA VAL A 660 -12.88 -1.79 32.19
C VAL A 660 -11.89 -1.13 33.15
N LYS A 661 -10.94 -0.38 32.61
CA LYS A 661 -9.87 0.28 33.39
C LYS A 661 -9.86 1.79 33.13
N PRO A 662 -9.53 2.61 34.14
CA PRO A 662 -9.25 4.03 33.94
C PRO A 662 -8.20 4.28 32.87
N GLU A 663 -8.38 5.32 32.07
CA GLU A 663 -7.35 5.83 31.18
C GLU A 663 -6.22 6.49 31.96
N THR A 664 -4.99 6.28 31.52
CA THR A 664 -3.78 6.83 32.16
C THR A 664 -2.79 7.40 31.14
N ARG A 665 -3.16 7.42 29.86
CA ARG A 665 -2.30 7.90 28.77
C ARG A 665 -2.28 9.43 28.79
N LEU A 666 -1.18 9.98 29.28
CA LEU A 666 -0.97 11.41 29.48
C LEU A 666 -1.22 12.21 28.19
N GLY A 667 -1.93 13.32 28.32
CA GLY A 667 -2.34 14.20 27.23
C GLY A 667 -3.57 13.69 26.49
N TYR A 668 -3.63 12.40 26.18
CA TYR A 668 -4.78 11.83 25.48
C TYR A 668 -6.03 11.75 26.38
N GLU A 669 -5.87 11.38 27.65
CA GLU A 669 -6.97 11.41 28.64
C GLU A 669 -7.55 12.82 28.76
N GLU A 670 -6.69 13.84 28.89
CA GLU A 670 -7.10 15.24 29.00
C GLU A 670 -7.82 15.75 27.74
N TYR A 671 -7.29 15.38 26.56
CA TYR A 671 -7.92 15.70 25.28
C TYR A 671 -9.31 15.09 25.16
N ALA A 672 -9.43 13.79 25.43
CA ALA A 672 -10.72 13.11 25.40
C ALA A 672 -11.68 13.73 26.43
N ALA A 673 -11.22 13.99 27.66
CA ALA A 673 -12.05 14.59 28.69
C ALA A 673 -12.61 15.95 28.27
N ARG A 674 -11.80 16.81 27.65
CA ARG A 674 -12.28 18.10 27.12
C ARG A 674 -13.38 17.91 26.08
N ALA A 675 -13.23 16.93 25.18
CA ALA A 675 -14.26 16.58 24.21
C ALA A 675 -15.56 16.11 24.90
N PHE A 676 -15.47 15.23 25.90
CA PHE A 676 -16.63 14.77 26.66
C PHE A 676 -17.35 15.91 27.39
N GLN A 677 -16.62 16.88 27.95
CA GLN A 677 -17.24 18.03 28.61
C GLN A 677 -18.05 18.93 27.64
N LEU A 678 -17.68 18.99 26.35
CA LEU A 678 -18.48 19.69 25.33
C LEU A 678 -19.89 19.11 25.21
N TRP A 679 -20.03 17.80 25.45
CA TRP A 679 -21.29 17.07 25.43
C TRP A 679 -21.99 17.04 26.80
N GLY A 680 -21.42 17.69 27.82
CA GLY A 680 -22.01 17.84 29.16
C GLY A 680 -21.58 16.79 30.18
N PHE A 681 -20.73 15.83 29.80
CA PHE A 681 -20.28 14.78 30.72
C PHE A 681 -19.44 15.32 31.86
N ASN A 682 -19.69 14.82 33.07
CA ASN A 682 -18.83 15.07 34.21
C ASN A 682 -17.61 14.15 34.14
N VAL A 683 -16.47 14.70 33.72
CA VAL A 683 -15.18 14.01 33.61
C VAL A 683 -14.08 14.81 34.31
N ASP A 684 -14.44 15.50 35.39
CA ASP A 684 -13.56 16.47 36.09
C ASP A 684 -12.25 15.82 36.59
N ASN A 685 -12.25 14.50 36.84
CA ASN A 685 -11.06 13.76 37.29
C ASN A 685 -10.15 13.30 36.14
N SER A 686 -10.62 13.33 34.90
CA SER A 686 -9.83 13.08 33.68
C SER A 686 -9.47 14.36 32.92
N ALA A 687 -10.24 15.43 33.11
CA ALA A 687 -9.91 16.76 32.57
C ALA A 687 -8.55 17.24 33.10
N VAL A 688 -7.87 18.09 32.33
CA VAL A 688 -6.61 18.69 32.76
C VAL A 688 -6.78 19.37 34.12
N GLY A 689 -5.85 19.12 35.04
CA GLY A 689 -5.94 19.56 36.43
C GLY A 689 -5.39 18.52 37.42
N GLY A 690 -5.32 18.85 38.70
CA GLY A 690 -4.69 17.99 39.72
C GLY A 690 -3.16 18.02 39.69
N GLU A 691 -2.54 16.98 40.23
CA GLU A 691 -1.08 16.87 40.34
C GLU A 691 -0.50 15.94 39.27
N TYR A 692 0.62 16.35 38.67
CA TYR A 692 1.36 15.58 37.67
C TYR A 692 2.75 15.26 38.19
N GLN A 693 3.17 14.02 38.01
CA GLN A 693 4.56 13.64 38.20
C GLN A 693 5.38 14.16 37.03
N THR A 694 6.52 14.77 37.35
CA THR A 694 7.45 15.33 36.35
C THR A 694 8.83 14.70 36.45
N ALA A 695 9.52 14.61 35.32
CA ALA A 695 10.95 14.31 35.23
C ALA A 695 11.73 15.57 34.80
N SER A 696 12.96 15.74 35.28
CA SER A 696 13.85 16.80 34.80
C SER A 696 14.49 16.35 33.49
N VAL A 697 14.16 17.02 32.38
CA VAL A 697 14.70 16.75 31.04
C VAL A 697 15.14 18.08 30.45
N GLU A 698 16.41 18.17 30.04
CA GLU A 698 17.02 19.42 29.54
C GLU A 698 16.79 20.63 30.46
N GLY A 699 16.83 20.42 31.78
CA GLY A 699 16.66 21.48 32.77
C GLY A 699 15.22 21.93 33.03
N VAL A 700 14.21 21.37 32.34
CA VAL A 700 12.79 21.67 32.57
C VAL A 700 12.03 20.47 33.15
N LYS A 701 10.93 20.74 33.86
CA LYS A 701 10.09 19.71 34.49
C LYS A 701 9.04 19.21 33.50
N VAL A 702 9.36 18.14 32.77
CA VAL A 702 8.47 17.53 31.77
C VAL A 702 7.47 16.60 32.48
N PRO A 703 6.15 16.70 32.21
CA PRO A 703 5.17 15.78 32.77
C PRO A 703 5.34 14.36 32.22
N VAL A 704 5.26 13.37 33.10
CA VAL A 704 5.42 11.94 32.78
C VAL A 704 4.10 11.19 32.93
N GLN A 705 3.36 11.49 33.99
CA GLN A 705 2.05 10.90 34.24
C GLN A 705 1.25 11.76 35.23
N ARG A 706 -0.07 11.62 35.21
CA ARG A 706 -0.95 12.13 36.25
C ARG A 706 -0.75 11.32 37.53
N HIS A 707 -0.70 11.99 38.68
CA HIS A 707 -0.70 11.29 39.97
C HIS A 707 -2.10 10.73 40.25
N ARG A 708 -2.21 9.41 40.34
CA ARG A 708 -3.47 8.69 40.54
C ARG A 708 -3.35 7.69 41.69
N THR A 709 -4.29 7.73 42.63
CA THR A 709 -4.41 6.76 43.74
C THR A 709 -5.49 5.70 43.48
N ASP A 710 -6.30 5.91 42.44
CA ASP A 710 -7.46 5.10 42.07
C ASP A 710 -7.13 4.03 41.01
N THR A 711 -5.89 3.97 40.54
CA THR A 711 -5.43 2.94 39.60
C THR A 711 -3.95 2.62 39.79
N ASN A 712 -3.61 1.34 39.69
CA ASN A 712 -2.22 0.85 39.64
C ASN A 712 -1.77 0.53 38.19
N SER A 713 -2.55 0.96 37.19
CA SER A 713 -2.27 0.70 35.78
C SER A 713 -0.98 1.40 35.33
N LYS A 714 -0.10 0.66 34.66
CA LYS A 714 1.15 1.16 34.06
C LYS A 714 1.19 1.07 32.53
N VAL A 715 0.02 1.13 31.88
CA VAL A 715 -0.08 0.98 30.43
C VAL A 715 0.58 2.17 29.72
N ASN A 716 1.52 1.89 28.81
CA ASN A 716 2.09 2.83 27.83
C ASN A 716 2.54 4.17 28.45
N GLN A 717 3.35 4.10 29.51
CA GLN A 717 3.87 5.28 30.22
C GLN A 717 5.00 5.95 29.43
N TYR A 718 4.62 6.86 28.55
CA TYR A 718 5.52 7.73 27.82
C TYR A 718 4.89 9.11 27.57
N THR A 719 5.74 10.10 27.31
CA THR A 719 5.35 11.46 26.93
C THR A 719 5.72 11.69 25.47
N VAL A 720 4.74 12.06 24.63
CA VAL A 720 4.89 12.50 23.23
C VAL A 720 4.10 13.79 23.00
N SER A 721 4.39 14.53 21.92
CA SER A 721 3.77 15.86 21.71
C SER A 721 2.36 15.79 21.11
N ASN A 722 2.01 14.73 20.37
CA ASN A 722 0.75 14.65 19.58
C ASN A 722 -0.51 15.09 20.35
N PRO A 723 -0.85 14.52 21.53
CA PRO A 723 -2.13 14.84 22.17
C PRO A 723 -2.20 16.28 22.66
N PHE A 724 -1.08 16.86 23.12
CA PHE A 724 -1.01 18.25 23.58
C PHE A 724 -1.15 19.24 22.42
N LEU A 725 -0.57 18.90 21.26
CA LEU A 725 -0.68 19.71 20.06
C LEU A 725 -2.11 19.68 19.50
N LEU A 726 -2.73 18.51 19.45
CA LEU A 726 -4.12 18.38 19.04
C LEU A 726 -5.05 19.17 19.98
N TYR A 727 -4.82 19.06 21.30
CA TYR A 727 -5.53 19.87 22.28
C TYR A 727 -5.35 21.37 22.03
N ALA A 728 -4.11 21.82 21.82
CA ALA A 728 -3.79 23.22 21.60
C ALA A 728 -4.47 23.79 20.34
N LEU A 729 -4.43 23.05 19.22
CA LEU A 729 -5.07 23.45 17.97
C LEU A 729 -6.60 23.49 18.10
N GLU A 730 -7.20 22.45 18.67
CA GLU A 730 -8.66 22.30 18.66
C GLU A 730 -9.35 23.06 19.78
N PHE A 731 -8.78 23.03 20.99
CA PHE A 731 -9.38 23.61 22.19
C PHE A 731 -8.70 24.91 22.65
N GLY A 732 -7.47 25.19 22.22
CA GLY A 732 -6.65 26.25 22.79
C GLY A 732 -6.01 25.83 24.13
N LEU A 733 -4.89 26.46 24.47
CA LEU A 733 -4.15 26.17 25.69
C LEU A 733 -4.74 26.94 26.88
N ASP A 734 -5.63 26.30 27.64
CA ASP A 734 -6.01 26.81 28.96
C ASP A 734 -4.79 26.83 29.92
N PRO A 735 -4.80 27.63 31.01
CA PRO A 735 -3.62 27.79 31.85
C PRO A 735 -3.04 26.49 32.41
N GLN A 736 -3.89 25.49 32.70
CA GLN A 736 -3.43 24.20 33.22
C GLN A 736 -2.80 23.38 32.10
N MET A 737 -3.44 23.31 30.92
CA MET A 737 -2.84 22.61 29.77
C MET A 737 -1.54 23.28 29.30
N ARG A 738 -1.49 24.61 29.32
CA ARG A 738 -0.29 25.39 28.99
C ARG A 738 0.90 24.99 29.88
N SER A 739 0.66 24.78 31.18
CA SER A 739 1.69 24.34 32.13
C SER A 739 2.27 22.96 31.83
N LEU A 740 1.52 22.10 31.13
CA LEU A 740 2.01 20.79 30.66
C LEU A 740 2.70 20.90 29.30
N PHE A 741 2.15 21.71 28.41
CA PHE A 741 2.65 21.92 27.05
C PHE A 741 4.01 22.63 27.00
N GLU A 742 4.19 23.70 27.77
CA GLU A 742 5.38 24.54 27.71
C GLU A 742 6.67 23.76 28.03
N PRO A 743 6.76 22.96 29.12
CA PRO A 743 7.94 22.15 29.37
C PRO A 743 8.23 21.10 28.29
N ILE A 744 7.18 20.52 27.67
CA ILE A 744 7.34 19.55 26.57
C ILE A 744 7.99 20.21 25.35
N PHE A 745 7.54 21.41 24.99
CA PHE A 745 8.14 22.18 23.89
C PHE A 745 9.57 22.64 24.25
N GLN A 746 9.74 23.21 25.44
CA GLN A 746 11.02 23.74 25.90
C GLN A 746 12.10 22.66 25.96
N ALA A 747 11.81 21.46 26.48
CA ALA A 747 12.78 20.37 26.51
C ALA A 747 13.31 20.02 25.11
N GLN A 748 12.44 20.00 24.10
CA GLN A 748 12.83 19.70 22.73
C GLN A 748 13.67 20.84 22.12
N ALA A 749 13.29 22.09 22.39
CA ALA A 749 14.06 23.26 21.96
C ALA A 749 15.44 23.32 22.63
N GLU A 750 15.55 23.04 23.92
CA GLU A 750 16.83 22.99 24.65
C GLU A 750 17.73 21.86 24.12
N ARG A 751 17.17 20.66 23.89
CA ARG A 751 17.92 19.56 23.26
C ARG A 751 18.48 19.99 21.91
N TYR A 752 17.68 20.66 21.07
CA TYR A 752 18.15 21.18 19.80
C TYR A 752 19.26 22.22 19.97
N ARG A 753 19.13 23.18 20.90
CA ARG A 753 20.20 24.16 21.15
C ARG A 753 21.51 23.51 21.61
N ARG A 754 21.41 22.46 22.42
CA ARG A 754 22.58 21.74 22.95
C ARG A 754 23.24 20.81 21.94
N THR A 755 22.46 20.17 21.08
CA THR A 755 22.93 19.07 20.21
C THR A 755 22.92 19.37 18.72
N SER A 756 22.21 20.43 18.32
CA SER A 756 21.85 20.72 16.92
C SER A 756 21.04 19.61 16.23
N ILE A 757 20.51 18.65 16.98
CA ILE A 757 19.62 17.60 16.46
C ILE A 757 18.17 18.08 16.60
N LEU A 758 17.49 18.22 15.46
CA LEU A 758 16.06 18.55 15.43
C LEU A 758 15.26 17.47 16.18
N THR A 759 14.28 17.87 16.99
CA THR A 759 13.47 16.95 17.81
C THR A 759 11.99 17.31 17.72
N ALA A 760 11.20 16.48 17.05
CA ALA A 760 9.75 16.63 17.00
C ALA A 760 9.11 15.32 17.47
N SER A 761 9.04 15.17 18.80
CA SER A 761 8.62 13.97 19.51
C SER A 761 7.17 13.63 19.20
N ALA A 762 6.94 12.44 18.65
CA ALA A 762 5.63 11.94 18.28
C ALA A 762 5.54 10.42 18.32
N THR A 763 4.31 9.91 18.23
CA THR A 763 4.07 8.55 17.73
C THR A 763 3.95 8.60 16.21
N THR A 764 4.72 7.76 15.52
CA THR A 764 4.82 7.77 14.05
C THR A 764 4.81 6.37 13.46
N LEU A 765 4.28 6.26 12.25
CA LEU A 765 4.34 5.04 11.45
C LEU A 765 5.68 4.92 10.68
N ILE A 766 6.23 3.71 10.59
CA ILE A 766 7.40 3.35 9.76
C ILE A 766 7.10 2.10 8.93
N ASP A 767 7.82 1.91 7.83
CA ASP A 767 7.64 0.85 6.82
C ASP A 767 8.11 -0.56 7.26
N ARG A 768 8.60 -0.71 8.48
CA ARG A 768 9.18 -1.95 9.00
C ARG A 768 8.88 -2.11 10.49
N LYS A 769 8.95 -3.34 11.01
CA LYS A 769 8.79 -3.60 12.45
C LYS A 769 9.69 -2.66 13.29
N PRO A 770 9.17 -2.07 14.39
CA PRO A 770 7.86 -2.34 15.02
C PRO A 770 6.63 -1.66 14.37
N TYR A 771 6.77 -1.04 13.20
CA TYR A 771 5.75 -0.27 12.45
C TYR A 771 5.29 1.00 13.16
N THR A 772 5.05 0.97 14.45
CA THR A 772 4.80 2.16 15.27
C THR A 772 6.04 2.45 16.11
N VAL A 773 6.51 3.69 16.07
CA VAL A 773 7.57 4.17 16.96
C VAL A 773 7.09 5.38 17.75
N HIS A 774 7.18 5.30 19.06
CA HIS A 774 7.01 6.41 19.99
C HIS A 774 8.37 7.08 20.21
N SER A 775 8.62 8.18 19.52
CA SER A 775 9.82 9.01 19.72
C SER A 775 9.64 9.89 20.94
N THR A 776 9.78 9.34 22.15
CA THR A 776 9.33 9.97 23.41
C THR A 776 10.18 11.17 23.85
N ILE A 777 9.62 12.10 24.62
CA ILE A 777 10.44 13.01 25.44
C ILE A 777 10.92 12.27 26.69
N THR A 778 10.01 11.50 27.31
CA THR A 778 10.29 10.60 28.43
C THR A 778 9.56 9.28 28.18
N GLY A 779 10.19 8.15 28.46
CA GLY A 779 9.57 6.83 28.33
C GLY A 779 10.30 5.83 29.21
N GLN A 780 9.56 5.01 29.97
CA GLN A 780 10.12 4.01 30.88
C GLN A 780 11.15 4.54 31.90
N GLY A 781 11.08 5.83 32.24
CA GLY A 781 12.00 6.49 33.16
C GLY A 781 13.20 7.18 32.49
N ASP A 782 13.41 6.95 31.20
CA ASP A 782 14.52 7.53 30.44
C ASP A 782 14.07 8.70 29.57
N ALA A 783 14.96 9.69 29.41
CA ALA A 783 14.75 10.79 28.47
C ALA A 783 15.14 10.38 27.05
N TRP A 784 14.41 10.90 26.06
CA TRP A 784 14.75 10.77 24.64
C TRP A 784 14.85 9.31 24.14
N VAL A 785 14.11 8.36 24.70
CA VAL A 785 14.06 6.99 24.19
C VAL A 785 13.03 6.85 23.06
N ALA A 786 13.30 5.99 22.08
CA ALA A 786 12.30 5.53 21.11
C ALA A 786 11.76 4.17 21.56
N LEU A 787 10.44 3.98 21.58
CA LEU A 787 9.79 2.75 22.01
C LEU A 787 8.88 2.21 20.91
N GLY A 788 8.76 0.89 20.78
CA GLY A 788 7.70 0.24 20.00
C GLY A 788 6.38 0.17 20.77
N ASP A 789 5.30 -0.28 20.11
CA ASP A 789 3.99 -0.51 20.75
C ASP A 789 4.05 -1.58 21.86
N ASP A 790 5.02 -2.49 21.79
CA ASP A 790 5.33 -3.49 22.82
C ASP A 790 6.10 -2.93 24.02
N GLY A 791 6.43 -1.62 23.99
CA GLY A 791 7.24 -0.94 24.97
C GLY A 791 8.73 -1.25 24.87
N GLN A 792 9.20 -2.01 23.87
CA GLN A 792 10.63 -2.29 23.74
C GLN A 792 11.37 -1.09 23.16
N PRO A 793 12.60 -0.79 23.63
CA PRO A 793 13.43 0.25 23.04
C PRO A 793 13.73 -0.03 21.56
N VAL A 794 13.72 1.03 20.75
CA VAL A 794 14.05 1.00 19.32
C VAL A 794 15.32 1.82 19.10
N PRO A 795 16.53 1.19 19.14
CA PRO A 795 17.79 1.91 19.04
C PRO A 795 17.90 2.70 17.73
N LYS A 796 18.29 3.97 17.83
CA LYS A 796 18.36 4.90 16.68
C LYS A 796 17.04 5.03 15.92
N GLY A 797 15.93 4.67 16.55
CA GLY A 797 14.60 4.68 15.93
C GLY A 797 13.89 6.02 16.02
N ARG A 798 14.45 7.04 16.68
CA ARG A 798 13.76 8.33 16.86
C ARG A 798 13.52 9.07 15.56
N LEU A 799 12.38 9.74 15.49
CA LEU A 799 11.93 10.52 14.34
C LEU A 799 11.65 11.98 14.72
N VAL A 800 11.89 12.86 13.76
CA VAL A 800 11.38 14.22 13.69
C VAL A 800 10.06 14.18 12.93
N SER A 801 8.94 14.31 13.64
CA SER A 801 7.61 14.24 13.03
C SER A 801 7.23 15.49 12.24
N THR A 802 6.77 15.28 11.00
CA THR A 802 6.22 16.32 10.12
C THR A 802 5.00 16.98 10.76
N ALA A 803 4.08 16.18 11.29
CA ALA A 803 2.84 16.68 11.87
C ALA A 803 3.11 17.61 13.06
N VAL A 804 4.06 17.24 13.91
CA VAL A 804 4.49 18.04 15.07
C VAL A 804 5.17 19.33 14.63
N ALA A 805 6.00 19.29 13.59
CA ALA A 805 6.63 20.50 13.06
C ALA A 805 5.61 21.53 12.56
N PHE A 806 4.61 21.09 11.78
CA PHE A 806 3.51 21.97 11.33
C PHE A 806 2.70 22.53 12.50
N ALA A 807 2.36 21.70 13.49
CA ALA A 807 1.58 22.13 14.64
C ALA A 807 2.35 23.11 15.54
N TYR A 808 3.62 22.86 15.82
CA TYR A 808 4.44 23.81 16.59
C TYR A 808 4.60 25.14 15.87
N HIS A 809 4.80 25.14 14.55
CA HIS A 809 4.88 26.40 13.80
C HIS A 809 3.55 27.15 13.78
N ALA A 810 2.42 26.44 13.68
CA ALA A 810 1.10 27.08 13.75
C ALA A 810 0.82 27.71 15.12
N LEU A 811 1.26 27.07 16.21
CA LEU A 811 1.05 27.54 17.58
C LEU A 811 2.06 28.59 18.03
N LEU A 812 3.30 28.51 17.54
CA LEU A 812 4.44 29.33 17.96
C LEU A 812 5.20 29.89 16.73
N PRO A 813 4.56 30.68 15.86
CA PRO A 813 5.11 31.07 14.56
C PRO A 813 6.39 31.92 14.65
N GLU A 814 6.53 32.70 15.72
CA GLU A 814 7.70 33.58 15.96
C GLU A 814 8.88 32.86 16.61
N ASN A 815 8.71 31.60 17.01
CA ASN A 815 9.77 30.85 17.66
C ASN A 815 10.76 30.29 16.62
N LYS A 816 12.05 30.64 16.72
CA LYS A 816 13.08 30.16 15.79
C LYS A 816 13.13 28.63 15.68
N TYR A 817 12.94 27.91 16.79
CA TYR A 817 12.96 26.45 16.77
C TYR A 817 11.79 25.84 15.99
N SER A 818 10.59 26.41 16.11
CA SER A 818 9.44 25.93 15.34
C SER A 818 9.59 26.22 13.84
N GLN A 819 10.22 27.34 13.48
CA GLN A 819 10.54 27.70 12.11
C GLN A 819 11.56 26.71 11.49
N GLU A 820 12.63 26.37 12.23
CA GLU A 820 13.61 25.36 11.82
C GLU A 820 12.96 23.97 11.62
N LEU A 821 12.08 23.56 12.53
CA LEU A 821 11.34 22.30 12.39
C LEU A 821 10.46 22.28 11.13
N LEU A 822 9.72 23.36 10.87
CA LEU A 822 8.90 23.47 9.66
C LEU A 822 9.79 23.44 8.41
N GLN A 823 10.88 24.20 8.40
CA GLN A 823 11.81 24.24 7.27
C GLN A 823 12.39 22.86 6.95
N ALA A 824 12.75 22.08 7.98
CA ALA A 824 13.30 20.73 7.80
C ALA A 824 12.28 19.68 7.35
N THR A 825 10.98 19.94 7.53
CA THR A 825 9.89 19.04 7.15
C THR A 825 9.07 19.56 5.96
N THR A 826 9.51 20.68 5.38
CA THR A 826 8.97 21.28 4.17
C THR A 826 9.14 20.31 3.00
N ASP A 827 8.11 20.20 2.16
CA ASP A 827 8.10 19.32 0.98
C ASP A 827 8.32 17.81 1.28
N LEU A 828 8.20 17.41 2.55
CA LEU A 828 8.29 16.01 2.97
C LEU A 828 6.96 15.26 2.74
N TYR A 829 6.52 15.22 1.48
CA TYR A 829 5.29 14.55 1.08
C TYR A 829 5.41 13.84 -0.26
N ASN A 830 4.56 12.83 -0.45
CA ASN A 830 4.29 12.23 -1.75
C ASN A 830 3.04 12.89 -2.36
N PRO A 831 3.10 13.47 -3.57
CA PRO A 831 1.95 14.17 -4.17
C PRO A 831 0.70 13.32 -4.38
N SER A 832 0.82 11.98 -4.35
CA SER A 832 -0.29 11.05 -4.53
C SER A 832 -0.72 10.34 -3.23
N ALA A 833 0.10 10.33 -2.19
CA ALA A 833 -0.16 9.57 -0.96
C ALA A 833 -0.26 10.43 0.31
N GLY A 834 0.16 11.71 0.26
CA GLY A 834 0.17 12.63 1.39
C GLY A 834 1.53 12.83 2.02
N PHE A 835 1.57 13.46 3.19
CA PHE A 835 2.81 13.70 3.94
C PHE A 835 3.34 12.41 4.55
N TYR A 836 4.67 12.29 4.52
CA TYR A 836 5.37 11.28 5.29
C TYR A 836 5.31 11.63 6.78
N GLU A 837 5.40 10.62 7.63
CA GLU A 837 5.40 10.77 9.09
C GLU A 837 6.52 11.68 9.62
N GLY A 838 7.67 11.70 8.95
CA GLY A 838 8.84 12.46 9.38
C GLY A 838 10.15 11.94 8.79
N PHE A 839 11.26 12.23 9.46
CA PHE A 839 12.58 11.67 9.14
C PHE A 839 13.33 11.24 10.40
N TYR A 840 14.25 10.29 10.29
CA TYR A 840 15.01 9.77 11.43
C TYR A 840 16.03 10.79 11.95
N GLU A 841 16.02 11.07 13.26
CA GLU A 841 16.92 12.05 13.91
C GLU A 841 18.40 11.77 13.61
N THR A 842 18.79 10.49 13.57
CA THR A 842 20.20 10.10 13.42
C THR A 842 20.70 10.05 11.98
N THR A 843 19.81 9.93 10.99
CA THR A 843 20.20 9.70 9.59
C THR A 843 19.68 10.74 8.61
N GLY A 844 18.69 11.55 9.00
CA GLY A 844 17.99 12.46 8.10
C GLY A 844 17.13 11.76 7.04
N LYS A 845 17.09 10.42 7.00
CA LYS A 845 16.28 9.68 6.04
C LYS A 845 14.80 9.83 6.35
N THR A 846 13.99 10.03 5.32
CA THR A 846 12.53 10.01 5.41
C THR A 846 12.04 8.68 5.98
N ALA A 847 11.06 8.76 6.87
CA ALA A 847 10.31 7.61 7.34
C ALA A 847 9.10 7.39 6.42
N ILE A 848 9.11 6.25 5.73
CA ILE A 848 8.09 5.91 4.75
C ILE A 848 6.88 5.35 5.50
N GLY A 849 6.06 6.24 6.04
CA GLY A 849 4.77 5.95 6.64
C GLY A 849 3.79 7.05 6.27
N PHE A 850 2.52 6.70 6.10
CA PHE A 850 1.45 7.67 5.85
C PHE A 850 0.25 7.33 6.73
N THR A 851 -0.19 8.30 7.53
CA THR A 851 -1.36 8.13 8.40
C THR A 851 -2.38 9.24 8.23
N SER A 852 -3.62 8.92 8.60
CA SER A 852 -4.70 9.90 8.70
C SER A 852 -4.37 10.97 9.73
N SER A 853 -3.76 10.60 10.86
CA SER A 853 -3.40 11.54 11.94
C SER A 853 -2.38 12.59 11.50
N THR A 854 -1.31 12.21 10.81
CA THR A 854 -0.30 13.16 10.30
C THR A 854 -0.93 14.16 9.33
N ASN A 855 -1.67 13.67 8.34
CA ASN A 855 -2.25 14.50 7.29
C ASN A 855 -3.41 15.36 7.82
N SER A 856 -4.20 14.84 8.76
CA SER A 856 -5.24 15.62 9.44
C SER A 856 -4.65 16.76 10.26
N MET A 857 -3.60 16.50 11.06
CA MET A 857 -2.99 17.54 11.89
C MET A 857 -2.30 18.63 11.06
N ILE A 858 -1.76 18.31 9.89
CA ILE A 858 -1.22 19.31 8.96
C ILE A 858 -2.34 20.21 8.42
N LEU A 859 -3.46 19.65 7.94
CA LEU A 859 -4.62 20.43 7.49
C LEU A 859 -5.16 21.34 8.61
N GLN A 860 -5.26 20.80 9.82
CA GLN A 860 -5.69 21.54 11.00
C GLN A 860 -4.73 22.67 11.37
N SER A 861 -3.42 22.44 11.28
CA SER A 861 -2.39 23.46 11.55
C SER A 861 -2.48 24.63 10.57
N LEU A 862 -2.70 24.33 9.29
CA LEU A 862 -2.90 25.34 8.25
C LEU A 862 -4.19 26.14 8.48
N LEU A 863 -5.29 25.47 8.82
CA LEU A 863 -6.55 26.13 9.16
C LEU A 863 -6.40 27.03 10.41
N TYR A 864 -5.78 26.53 11.47
CA TYR A 864 -5.56 27.26 12.72
C TYR A 864 -4.79 28.55 12.49
N LYS A 865 -3.71 28.49 11.69
CA LYS A 865 -2.92 29.66 11.30
C LYS A 865 -3.77 30.70 10.57
N LEU A 866 -4.63 30.27 9.64
CA LEU A 866 -5.50 31.16 8.86
C LEU A 866 -6.74 31.64 9.62
N MET A 867 -7.02 31.04 10.77
CA MET A 867 -8.02 31.50 11.73
C MET A 867 -7.42 32.44 12.78
N ASN A 868 -6.21 32.97 12.57
CA ASN A 868 -5.49 33.86 13.48
C ASN A 868 -5.35 33.27 14.91
N GLY A 869 -4.92 32.01 14.97
CA GLY A 869 -4.64 31.33 16.23
C GLY A 869 -5.87 31.06 17.12
N GLN A 870 -7.06 31.03 16.53
CA GLN A 870 -8.28 30.70 17.26
C GLN A 870 -8.48 29.17 17.33
N PRO A 871 -8.97 28.64 18.47
CA PRO A 871 -9.33 27.23 18.58
C PRO A 871 -10.25 26.79 17.44
N LEU A 872 -9.94 25.63 16.85
CA LEU A 872 -10.69 25.09 15.72
C LEU A 872 -12.11 24.70 16.11
N ILE A 873 -12.32 24.22 17.34
CA ILE A 873 -13.65 23.89 17.85
C ILE A 873 -14.38 25.15 18.30
N ARG A 874 -15.52 25.41 17.66
CA ARG A 874 -16.33 26.62 17.87
C ARG A 874 -17.41 26.42 18.95
N PRO A 875 -17.77 27.48 19.70
CA PRO A 875 -18.86 27.41 20.67
C PRO A 875 -20.22 27.32 19.96
N THR A 876 -21.19 26.66 20.59
CA THR A 876 -22.60 26.67 20.16
C THR A 876 -23.48 27.15 21.30
N THR A 877 -24.53 27.89 20.97
CA THR A 877 -25.57 28.31 21.91
C THR A 877 -26.83 27.43 21.81
N THR A 878 -26.85 26.49 20.87
CA THR A 878 -28.02 25.65 20.54
C THR A 878 -28.15 24.49 21.52
N MET A 879 -28.87 24.73 22.63
CA MET A 879 -29.13 23.75 23.70
C MET A 879 -30.46 22.99 23.53
N ASN A 880 -31.11 23.07 22.36
CA ASN A 880 -32.39 22.44 22.05
C ASN A 880 -32.27 21.28 21.03
N SER A 881 -31.05 20.78 20.80
CA SER A 881 -30.80 19.67 19.88
C SER A 881 -31.28 18.31 20.43
N PRO A 882 -31.44 17.27 19.60
CA PRO A 882 -31.87 15.94 20.08
C PRO A 882 -31.05 15.41 21.26
N TRP A 883 -29.74 15.65 21.28
CA TRP A 883 -28.86 15.33 22.41
C TRP A 883 -29.32 15.99 23.71
N TRP A 884 -29.44 17.32 23.72
CA TRP A 884 -29.80 18.07 24.92
C TRP A 884 -31.23 17.81 25.37
N VAL A 885 -32.15 17.55 24.45
CA VAL A 885 -33.51 17.09 24.76
C VAL A 885 -33.48 15.73 25.45
N ALA A 886 -32.65 14.78 24.98
CA ALA A 886 -32.51 13.47 25.61
C ALA A 886 -31.88 13.59 27.01
N VAL A 887 -30.85 14.43 27.18
CA VAL A 887 -30.24 14.71 28.49
C VAL A 887 -31.24 15.32 29.47
N THR A 888 -32.07 16.27 29.02
CA THR A 888 -33.10 16.91 29.86
C THR A 888 -34.17 15.92 30.33
N LYS A 889 -34.48 14.89 29.54
CA LYS A 889 -35.43 13.83 29.91
C LYS A 889 -34.93 12.92 31.04
N GLY A 890 -33.64 12.99 31.37
CA GLY A 890 -33.04 12.19 32.45
C GLY A 890 -32.61 10.80 32.01
N ASP A 891 -32.55 9.86 32.95
CA ASP A 891 -31.94 8.54 32.76
C ASP A 891 -32.58 7.75 31.62
N SER A 892 -31.84 7.61 30.53
CA SER A 892 -32.20 6.83 29.35
C SER A 892 -31.67 5.39 29.39
N GLY A 893 -30.99 5.00 30.46
CA GLY A 893 -30.22 3.76 30.57
C GLY A 893 -28.91 3.77 29.78
N ARG A 894 -28.56 4.87 29.12
CA ARG A 894 -27.36 5.01 28.26
C ARG A 894 -26.21 5.75 28.91
N GLY A 895 -26.30 6.09 30.20
CA GLY A 895 -25.25 6.83 30.91
C GLY A 895 -25.02 8.25 30.38
N LEU A 896 -26.07 8.92 29.88
CA LEU A 896 -26.00 10.32 29.45
C LEU A 896 -25.65 11.25 30.63
N PRO A 897 -25.18 12.49 30.36
CA PRO A 897 -25.00 13.49 31.40
C PRO A 897 -26.26 13.69 32.26
N ASN A 898 -26.06 14.00 33.55
CA ASN A 898 -27.18 14.20 34.48
C ASN A 898 -27.82 15.60 34.38
N THR A 899 -27.20 16.52 33.64
CA THR A 899 -27.63 17.91 33.53
C THR A 899 -27.45 18.39 32.10
N ALA A 900 -28.47 19.03 31.53
CA ALA A 900 -28.43 19.59 30.17
C ALA A 900 -27.68 20.93 30.11
N ILE A 901 -26.43 20.92 30.57
CA ILE A 901 -25.51 22.05 30.52
C ILE A 901 -24.20 21.61 29.89
N GLN A 902 -23.60 22.50 29.11
CA GLN A 902 -22.23 22.33 28.68
C GLN A 902 -21.29 22.54 29.87
N ARG A 903 -20.32 21.63 30.05
CA ARG A 903 -19.34 21.69 31.15
C ARG A 903 -18.05 22.41 30.79
N THR A 904 -18.07 23.12 29.67
CA THR A 904 -16.98 23.97 29.21
C THR A 904 -17.52 25.33 28.77
N LYS A 905 -16.62 26.31 28.75
CA LYS A 905 -16.86 27.61 28.14
C LYS A 905 -15.62 28.02 27.34
N LEU A 906 -15.83 28.70 26.23
CA LEU A 906 -14.75 29.39 25.53
C LEU A 906 -14.43 30.69 26.28
N ILE A 907 -13.18 30.86 26.69
CA ILE A 907 -12.65 32.08 27.31
C ILE A 907 -11.75 32.74 26.28
N SER A 908 -11.84 34.07 26.18
CA SER A 908 -10.90 34.90 25.42
C SER A 908 -10.33 35.95 26.35
N ASP A 909 -9.01 35.88 26.59
CA ASP A 909 -8.29 36.84 27.44
C ASP A 909 -6.95 37.25 26.79
N GLY A 910 -6.12 38.00 27.52
CA GLY A 910 -4.81 38.47 27.03
C GLY A 910 -3.82 37.35 26.66
N SER A 911 -4.10 36.09 27.03
CA SER A 911 -3.30 34.92 26.68
C SER A 911 -3.85 34.13 25.49
N GLY A 912 -4.92 34.61 24.85
CA GLY A 912 -5.56 33.99 23.69
C GLY A 912 -6.96 33.47 23.99
N SER A 913 -7.50 32.65 23.07
CA SER A 913 -8.79 32.00 23.24
C SER A 913 -8.62 30.51 23.51
N TYR A 914 -9.34 29.98 24.49
CA TYR A 914 -9.23 28.58 24.90
C TYR A 914 -10.50 28.09 25.59
N TRP A 915 -10.76 26.79 25.49
CA TRP A 915 -11.83 26.12 26.21
C TRP A 915 -11.40 25.78 27.64
N ALA A 916 -12.21 26.19 28.61
CA ALA A 916 -11.98 25.91 30.02
C ALA A 916 -13.18 25.20 30.64
N SER A 917 -12.93 24.42 31.70
CA SER A 917 -13.98 23.71 32.45
C SER A 917 -14.83 24.73 33.21
N THR A 918 -16.15 24.55 33.24
CA THR A 918 -17.02 25.34 34.13
C THR A 918 -17.08 24.64 35.48
N SER A 919 -16.67 25.30 36.55
CA SER A 919 -16.69 24.71 37.90
C SER A 919 -18.13 24.41 38.33
N LYS A 920 -18.31 23.37 39.16
CA LYS A 920 -19.53 23.20 39.95
C LYS A 920 -19.74 24.51 40.76
N ASN A 921 -20.82 25.24 40.47
CA ASN A 921 -21.22 26.55 41.04
C ASN A 921 -20.63 27.79 40.37
N THR A 922 -21.12 28.14 39.18
CA THR A 922 -21.30 29.56 38.83
C THR A 922 -22.70 29.74 38.28
N PRO A 923 -23.63 30.37 39.03
CA PRO A 923 -24.93 30.74 38.47
C PRO A 923 -24.69 31.72 37.33
N LEU A 924 -25.37 31.52 36.20
CA LEU A 924 -25.53 32.55 35.19
C LEU A 924 -26.10 33.78 35.89
N VAL A 925 -25.36 34.88 35.84
CA VAL A 925 -25.78 36.19 36.33
C VAL A 925 -27.15 36.50 35.73
N THR A 926 -28.19 36.41 36.57
CA THR A 926 -29.51 36.96 36.27
C THR A 926 -29.36 38.47 36.24
N GLY A 927 -29.59 39.07 35.07
CA GLY A 927 -29.75 40.51 34.95
C GLY A 927 -30.83 40.99 35.91
N THR A 928 -30.41 41.71 36.94
CA THR A 928 -31.28 42.50 37.79
C THR A 928 -31.98 43.53 36.92
N LYS A 929 -33.31 43.45 36.87
CA LYS A 929 -34.16 44.61 36.61
C LYS A 929 -33.80 45.69 37.63
N THR A 930 -33.38 46.84 37.15
CA THR A 930 -33.54 48.11 37.87
C THR A 930 -34.33 49.04 36.97
N THR A 931 -35.52 49.36 37.44
CA THR A 931 -36.35 50.50 37.06
C THR A 931 -35.57 51.80 37.16
N GLU A 932 -35.53 52.56 36.08
CA GLU A 932 -36.12 53.91 35.93
C GLU A 932 -36.33 54.21 34.44
#